data_AF-A0A7X8X279-F1
#
_entry.id   AF-A0A7X8X279-F1
#
_cell.length_a   1.000
_cell.length_b   1.000
_cell.length_c   1.000
_cell.angle_alpha   90.00
_cell.angle_beta   90.00
_cell.angle_gamma   90.00
#
_symmetry.space_group_name_H-M   'P 1'
#
loop_
_entity.id
_entity.type
_entity.pdbx_description
1 polymer ?
#
loop_
_entity_poly.entity_id
_entity_poly.type
_entity_poly.pdbx_seq_one_letter_code
_entity_poly.pdbx_strand_id
1 'polypeptide(L)'
;MKRITTLLLTFFAVVLLAACGKKTYTVTFDTHGGSEVAEQKVKSGDLLERPENDPTKAADADGTWSFVGWYADAEGKKTFPFDKPIEADVTVHAVWVRDVVVTFNTKTSATIESAVVIPGTEVQAPTPPTKDGFKFCGWFKTKKGLTWLEPEAVKFPLVANENLALYAYWEPIKSDEVTWSENETYRSSITKQARMILNPLTYENSLEDSLISNMSTPMFSTEVDWDKAIADGVADFPGDFSKIKAGEFSAEALDYHFILVAAAEYPRNKEGDQMLDENGKYDRTAANQNTSTEWTYKFRDDIKFQDGRAVNARVFEYTIKQYLDKKQNNYRANIMYKTDQNTNGRPILNAFEYFSQSRLKLDETGNPVKDSEGHNVYEPAEVSWEEVGIKVIDDYTFKVIFSEPVTQSGAISFGNVNLIHPEKYAASLDDAGQSTYGTPTTPYVSYGPYVLKDWDEDLKLVFNKNYDYVLKGTINYKSIEYNLVASPDEALNLFEENRIDVIELNAVTYKKYAERKNIFRDFTGFPMFLTINTAPPRNENSTFKPAKIMQDVRFRQALLYGFDRVDYNANYDIPNLPSFIPVPSNIKMYIQDPMFYTSSPQYLALLEKLGVPAESYGYLPTRAQALFDEAYADWIEAGNTGPVVIKLISPDSDIAKANANRVKAVYEDLFGSDRITIDVHSLAKEQRSLVSKNWEFDMTIGGIGFGGSLGVWWQMGAISFVGARLGGANLGLSQPFTTDPDTGEMTTASYMDDIVEVELQATYDYLIELGEEHLQTKELSGHIQMLEWLKEEVDEEGNVVKEAGVLKVKVSDIVYYYFLNNDSVYDGSAEEPFAGAANDGWSIATKLLEIFYNHVTHIPTGGSASATLYAEKVTIEWPEYSTAFGWGANKYRYLNTDPDFQ
;
A
#
# COMPACT_ATOMS: atom_id res chain seq x y z
N MET A 1 -40.68 91.83 61.61
CA MET A 1 -41.45 93.04 61.22
C MET A 1 -41.78 92.94 59.73
N LYS A 2 -43.00 93.32 59.33
CA LYS A 2 -43.39 94.08 58.09
C LYS A 2 -42.65 93.76 56.76
N ARG A 3 -43.26 93.42 55.62
CA ARG A 3 -44.65 93.58 55.07
C ARG A 3 -44.95 92.38 54.09
N ILE A 4 -46.16 91.92 53.76
CA ILE A 4 -47.46 92.55 53.36
C ILE A 4 -47.42 93.20 51.96
N THR A 5 -48.28 92.94 50.95
CA THR A 5 -49.31 91.91 50.59
C THR A 5 -49.55 92.05 49.04
N THR A 6 -50.16 91.13 48.27
CA THR A 6 -51.58 91.22 47.77
C THR A 6 -51.88 90.22 46.64
N LEU A 7 -53.17 89.87 46.50
CA LEU A 7 -53.77 88.79 45.71
C LEU A 7 -54.72 89.34 44.62
N LEU A 8 -55.14 88.47 43.69
CA LEU A 8 -56.43 88.46 42.94
C LEU A 8 -56.65 89.24 41.59
N LEU A 9 -56.89 88.41 40.57
CA LEU A 9 -58.07 88.35 39.66
C LEU A 9 -58.34 89.40 38.55
N THR A 10 -58.15 88.96 37.30
CA THR A 10 -59.00 89.14 36.08
C THR A 10 -58.26 88.39 34.94
N PHE A 11 -58.87 87.76 33.92
CA PHE A 11 -60.26 87.64 33.46
C PHE A 11 -60.41 86.26 32.76
N PHE A 12 -61.63 85.70 32.68
CA PHE A 12 -61.87 84.36 32.13
C PHE A 12 -62.08 84.37 30.60
N ALA A 13 -61.91 83.21 29.95
CA ALA A 13 -62.26 82.89 28.55
C ALA A 13 -61.34 83.38 27.40
N VAL A 14 -60.28 82.60 27.13
CA VAL A 14 -60.08 82.05 25.78
C VAL A 14 -60.14 80.52 25.88
N VAL A 15 -60.93 79.94 25.00
CA VAL A 15 -61.40 78.54 24.95
C VAL A 15 -60.27 77.51 24.81
N LEU A 16 -60.46 76.36 25.47
CA LEU A 16 -59.75 75.07 25.37
C LEU A 16 -58.44 74.99 24.57
N LEU A 17 -57.35 74.62 25.25
CA LEU A 17 -56.36 73.70 24.69
C LEU A 17 -55.68 72.88 25.81
N ALA A 18 -55.96 71.57 25.78
CA ALA A 18 -55.26 70.47 26.46
C ALA A 18 -54.72 70.70 27.90
N ALA A 19 -55.51 70.25 28.88
CA ALA A 19 -54.93 69.58 30.05
C ALA A 19 -54.37 68.21 29.63
N CYS A 20 -53.29 68.21 28.84
CA CYS A 20 -52.54 67.00 28.51
C CYS A 20 -51.63 66.64 29.69
N GLY A 21 -52.16 65.89 30.65
CA GLY A 21 -51.30 65.01 31.43
C GLY A 21 -50.60 64.09 30.43
N LYS A 22 -49.26 64.15 30.32
CA LYS A 22 -48.50 63.22 29.47
C LYS A 22 -48.95 61.81 29.82
N LYS A 23 -49.51 61.09 28.85
CA LYS A 23 -49.93 59.70 29.04
C LYS A 23 -48.73 58.89 29.53
N THR A 24 -48.90 58.13 30.60
CA THR A 24 -47.84 57.26 31.14
C THR A 24 -48.05 55.87 30.55
N TYR A 25 -46.96 55.25 30.13
CA TYR A 25 -46.91 53.91 29.58
C TYR A 25 -46.20 52.97 30.53
N THR A 26 -46.67 51.73 30.57
CA THR A 26 -46.10 50.64 31.36
C THR A 26 -45.18 49.82 30.47
N VAL A 27 -43.96 49.61 30.94
CA VAL A 27 -42.98 48.74 30.32
C VAL A 27 -42.83 47.49 31.19
N THR A 28 -43.23 46.36 30.65
CA THR A 28 -43.18 45.06 31.33
C THR A 28 -41.96 44.27 30.85
N PHE A 29 -41.17 43.75 31.79
CA PHE A 29 -40.02 42.90 31.47
C PHE A 29 -40.42 41.43 31.60
N ASP A 30 -40.48 40.73 30.47
CA ASP A 30 -40.74 39.29 30.42
C ASP A 30 -39.42 38.53 30.41
N THR A 31 -39.11 37.86 31.52
CA THR A 31 -37.80 37.26 31.78
C THR A 31 -37.67 35.84 31.24
N HIS A 32 -38.73 35.23 30.65
CA HIS A 32 -38.71 33.86 30.11
C HIS A 32 -38.09 32.81 31.05
N GLY A 33 -38.47 32.88 32.33
CA GLY A 33 -38.02 31.98 33.40
C GLY A 33 -36.77 32.43 34.14
N GLY A 34 -36.25 33.63 33.87
CA GLY A 34 -35.24 34.28 34.73
C GLY A 34 -35.85 35.01 35.93
N SER A 35 -34.98 35.50 36.83
CA SER A 35 -35.32 36.28 38.03
C SER A 35 -36.18 37.50 37.71
N GLU A 36 -37.19 37.77 38.53
CA GLU A 36 -38.17 38.85 38.35
C GLU A 36 -37.52 40.24 38.18
N VAL A 37 -37.99 40.99 37.19
CA VAL A 37 -37.59 42.39 36.93
C VAL A 37 -38.86 43.26 36.99
N ALA A 38 -38.85 44.28 37.84
CA ALA A 38 -40.03 45.10 38.10
C ALA A 38 -40.46 45.94 36.88
N GLU A 39 -41.78 46.08 36.68
CA GLU A 39 -42.33 46.97 35.64
C GLU A 39 -41.93 48.44 35.86
N GLN A 40 -41.68 49.17 34.77
CA GLN A 40 -41.38 50.60 34.82
C GLN A 40 -42.52 51.44 34.21
N LYS A 41 -42.70 52.67 34.71
CA LYS A 41 -43.73 53.60 34.24
C LYS A 41 -43.11 54.87 33.67
N VAL A 42 -43.05 54.92 32.34
CA VAL A 42 -42.38 55.96 31.55
C VAL A 42 -43.42 56.93 30.98
N LYS A 43 -43.16 58.24 31.01
CA LYS A 43 -44.10 59.21 30.38
C LYS A 43 -43.92 59.20 28.87
N SER A 44 -45.01 59.40 28.13
CA SER A 44 -44.99 59.51 26.66
C SER A 44 -43.91 60.49 26.19
N GLY A 45 -43.00 59.98 25.36
CA GLY A 45 -41.88 60.75 24.80
C GLY A 45 -40.61 60.81 25.66
N ASP A 46 -40.59 60.20 26.85
CA ASP A 46 -39.40 60.04 27.68
C ASP A 46 -38.74 58.66 27.36
N LEU A 47 -37.45 58.47 27.69
CA LEU A 47 -36.70 57.22 27.45
C LEU A 47 -36.94 56.18 28.57
N LEU A 48 -36.72 54.90 28.26
CA LEU A 48 -36.70 53.82 29.25
C LEU A 48 -35.30 53.67 29.85
N GLU A 49 -35.19 53.64 31.18
CA GLU A 49 -33.94 53.30 31.86
C GLU A 49 -33.75 51.77 31.85
N ARG A 50 -32.63 51.29 31.31
CA ARG A 50 -32.29 49.84 31.37
C ARG A 50 -32.23 49.40 32.84
N PRO A 51 -32.77 48.22 33.21
CA PRO A 51 -32.62 47.66 34.54
C PRO A 51 -31.16 47.66 35.01
N GLU A 52 -30.92 48.06 36.26
CA GLU A 52 -29.57 48.20 36.85
C GLU A 52 -28.81 46.86 36.89
N ASN A 53 -29.55 45.76 37.06
CA ASN A 53 -29.03 44.40 37.01
C ASN A 53 -29.74 43.65 35.89
N ASP A 54 -28.97 42.89 35.10
CA ASP A 54 -29.54 41.92 34.17
C ASP A 54 -30.15 40.74 34.96
N PRO A 55 -31.23 40.10 34.44
CA PRO A 55 -31.83 38.96 35.12
C PRO A 55 -30.87 37.77 35.14
N THR A 56 -31.07 36.84 36.08
CA THR A 56 -30.35 35.56 36.13
C THR A 56 -31.31 34.38 35.97
N LYS A 57 -30.87 33.28 35.36
CA LYS A 57 -31.66 32.07 35.15
C LYS A 57 -30.96 30.88 35.78
N ALA A 58 -31.70 30.06 36.51
CA ALA A 58 -31.13 28.89 37.17
C ALA A 58 -30.65 27.87 36.13
N ALA A 59 -29.57 27.15 36.46
CA ALA A 59 -29.12 26.00 35.67
C ALA A 59 -30.19 24.89 35.68
N ASP A 60 -30.28 24.15 34.59
CA ASP A 60 -31.11 22.95 34.46
C ASP A 60 -30.24 21.71 34.19
N ALA A 61 -30.87 20.58 33.87
CA ALA A 61 -30.17 19.31 33.66
C ALA A 61 -29.19 19.33 32.46
N ASP A 62 -29.36 20.27 31.52
CA ASP A 62 -28.54 20.36 30.31
C ASP A 62 -27.52 21.52 30.37
N GLY A 63 -27.49 22.31 31.46
CA GLY A 63 -26.44 23.32 31.70
C GLY A 63 -26.90 24.66 32.27
N THR A 64 -26.01 25.64 32.17
CA THR A 64 -26.19 27.04 32.58
C THR A 64 -26.71 27.92 31.43
N TRP A 65 -27.27 29.07 31.80
CA TRP A 65 -27.91 30.01 30.88
C TRP A 65 -27.36 31.43 31.08
N SER A 66 -26.82 32.02 30.02
CA SER A 66 -26.43 33.43 30.00
C SER A 66 -27.51 34.31 29.38
N PHE A 67 -27.67 35.51 29.95
CA PHE A 67 -28.53 36.56 29.42
C PHE A 67 -27.84 37.26 28.24
N VAL A 68 -28.45 37.25 27.06
CA VAL A 68 -27.91 37.90 25.85
C VAL A 68 -28.32 39.37 25.78
N GLY A 69 -29.57 39.67 26.15
CA GLY A 69 -30.11 41.01 26.06
C GLY A 69 -31.64 41.07 26.05
N TRP A 70 -32.12 42.30 25.93
CA TRP A 70 -33.53 42.65 25.89
C TRP A 70 -34.00 42.88 24.45
N TYR A 71 -35.12 42.28 24.07
CA TYR A 71 -35.65 42.25 22.71
C TYR A 71 -37.10 42.76 22.65
N ALA A 72 -37.47 43.34 21.51
CA ALA A 72 -38.79 43.91 21.24
C ALA A 72 -39.81 42.88 20.72
N ASP A 73 -39.40 41.63 20.53
CA ASP A 73 -40.23 40.49 20.16
C ASP A 73 -39.81 39.24 20.95
N ALA A 74 -40.75 38.31 21.15
CA ALA A 74 -40.53 37.09 21.90
C ALA A 74 -39.66 36.06 21.14
N GLU A 75 -39.54 36.22 19.81
CA GLU A 75 -38.70 35.38 18.96
C GLU A 75 -37.21 35.78 18.98
N GLY A 76 -36.83 36.85 19.70
CA GLY A 76 -35.45 37.31 19.84
C GLY A 76 -34.82 37.88 18.57
N LYS A 77 -35.62 38.40 17.63
CA LYS A 77 -35.16 38.84 16.30
C LYS A 77 -34.86 40.34 16.20
N LYS A 78 -35.43 41.17 17.08
CA LYS A 78 -35.20 42.63 17.12
C LYS A 78 -34.77 43.05 18.52
N THR A 79 -33.55 43.54 18.65
CA THR A 79 -33.03 44.12 19.91
C THR A 79 -33.90 45.30 20.35
N PHE A 80 -34.10 45.46 21.65
CA PHE A 80 -34.88 46.57 22.20
C PHE A 80 -34.04 47.86 22.28
N PRO A 81 -34.46 48.97 21.63
CA PRO A 81 -33.69 50.21 21.61
C PRO A 81 -34.04 51.10 22.82
N PHE A 82 -33.25 51.01 23.89
CA PHE A 82 -33.38 51.86 25.09
C PHE A 82 -33.15 53.37 24.82
N ASP A 83 -32.55 53.72 23.68
CA ASP A 83 -32.30 55.08 23.23
C ASP A 83 -33.50 55.74 22.52
N LYS A 84 -34.63 55.02 22.37
CA LYS A 84 -35.86 55.54 21.74
C LYS A 84 -36.95 55.85 22.76
N PRO A 85 -37.76 56.90 22.51
CA PRO A 85 -38.85 57.29 23.40
C PRO A 85 -39.96 56.24 23.44
N ILE A 86 -40.57 56.09 24.62
CA ILE A 86 -41.73 55.20 24.80
C ILE A 86 -43.03 55.93 24.39
N GLU A 87 -43.72 55.38 23.40
CA GLU A 87 -44.95 55.95 22.81
C GLU A 87 -46.20 55.07 22.99
N ALA A 88 -46.06 53.86 23.55
CA ALA A 88 -47.13 52.94 23.91
C ALA A 88 -46.68 52.03 25.08
N ASP A 89 -47.62 51.30 25.70
CA ASP A 89 -47.27 50.20 26.60
C ASP A 89 -46.52 49.13 25.80
N VAL A 90 -45.43 48.57 26.34
CA VAL A 90 -44.57 47.62 25.63
C VAL A 90 -44.07 46.51 26.55
N THR A 91 -44.03 45.29 26.05
CA THR A 91 -43.35 44.17 26.71
C THR A 91 -41.97 44.01 26.09
N VAL A 92 -40.96 43.84 26.94
CA VAL A 92 -39.56 43.65 26.54
C VAL A 92 -39.14 42.27 27.01
N HIS A 93 -38.68 41.43 26.08
CA HIS A 93 -38.43 40.01 26.32
C HIS A 93 -36.93 39.74 26.53
N ALA A 94 -36.61 38.95 27.55
CA ALA A 94 -35.24 38.48 27.81
C ALA A 94 -34.89 37.32 26.88
N VAL A 95 -33.78 37.45 26.14
CA VAL A 95 -33.23 36.35 25.35
C VAL A 95 -32.09 35.69 26.11
N TRP A 96 -32.13 34.36 26.14
CA TRP A 96 -31.17 33.50 26.83
C TRP A 96 -30.51 32.55 25.83
N VAL A 97 -29.24 32.24 26.07
CA VAL A 97 -28.52 31.16 25.38
C VAL A 97 -27.96 30.19 26.42
N ARG A 98 -27.88 28.91 26.06
CA ARG A 98 -27.12 27.95 26.87
C ARG A 98 -25.64 28.28 26.74
N ASP A 99 -24.94 28.22 27.87
CA ASP A 99 -23.49 28.37 27.87
C ASP A 99 -22.83 27.13 27.26
N VAL A 100 -21.65 27.33 26.67
CA VAL A 100 -20.78 26.25 26.20
C VAL A 100 -19.63 26.05 27.17
N VAL A 101 -19.31 24.78 27.41
CA VAL A 101 -18.29 24.35 28.37
C VAL A 101 -17.09 23.82 27.61
N VAL A 102 -15.94 24.48 27.78
CA VAL A 102 -14.63 23.99 27.32
C VAL A 102 -13.91 23.35 28.50
N THR A 103 -13.66 22.05 28.40
CA THR A 103 -13.02 21.24 29.44
C THR A 103 -11.58 20.90 29.06
N PHE A 104 -10.69 20.78 30.05
CA PHE A 104 -9.25 20.63 29.87
C PHE A 104 -8.73 19.35 30.53
N ASN A 105 -8.59 18.28 29.77
CA ASN A 105 -8.03 17.02 30.23
C ASN A 105 -6.49 17.04 30.14
N THR A 106 -5.82 17.19 31.28
CA THR A 106 -4.35 17.31 31.35
C THR A 106 -3.59 16.01 31.03
N LYS A 107 -4.26 14.87 30.90
CA LYS A 107 -3.65 13.52 30.89
C LYS A 107 -2.69 13.25 32.07
N THR A 108 -2.94 13.91 33.19
CA THR A 108 -2.21 13.74 34.46
C THR A 108 -3.20 13.81 35.62
N SER A 109 -2.73 13.72 36.86
CA SER A 109 -3.57 13.99 38.05
C SER A 109 -3.90 15.48 38.25
N ALA A 110 -3.34 16.40 37.45
CA ALA A 110 -3.65 17.82 37.56
C ALA A 110 -5.04 18.13 36.96
N THR A 111 -5.81 18.97 37.65
CA THR A 111 -7.11 19.45 37.19
C THR A 111 -7.02 20.92 36.78
N ILE A 112 -7.67 21.29 35.69
CA ILE A 112 -7.84 22.67 35.23
C ILE A 112 -9.34 22.97 35.22
N GLU A 113 -9.70 24.16 35.69
CA GLU A 113 -11.10 24.61 35.76
C GLU A 113 -11.67 24.79 34.34
N SER A 114 -12.93 24.38 34.13
CA SER A 114 -13.56 24.46 32.81
C SER A 114 -13.98 25.89 32.50
N ALA A 115 -13.78 26.34 31.26
CA ALA A 115 -14.30 27.63 30.83
C ALA A 115 -15.77 27.48 30.44
N VAL A 116 -16.64 28.29 31.05
CA VAL A 116 -18.08 28.36 30.75
C VAL A 116 -18.35 29.73 30.14
N VAL A 117 -18.77 29.78 28.88
CA VAL A 117 -18.90 31.02 28.10
C VAL A 117 -20.12 31.02 27.20
N ILE A 118 -20.54 32.20 26.74
CA ILE A 118 -21.60 32.37 25.74
C ILE A 118 -21.11 31.81 24.38
N PRO A 119 -21.95 31.06 23.62
CA PRO A 119 -21.62 30.62 22.27
C PRO A 119 -21.16 31.78 21.38
N GLY A 120 -20.05 31.59 20.67
CA GLY A 120 -19.44 32.60 19.81
C GLY A 120 -18.50 33.58 20.52
N THR A 121 -18.19 33.36 21.81
CA THR A 121 -17.20 34.17 22.56
C THR A 121 -15.86 33.45 22.74
N GLU A 122 -14.82 34.24 23.05
CA GLU A 122 -13.43 33.77 23.17
C GLU A 122 -13.11 33.13 24.53
N VAL A 123 -12.55 31.93 24.49
CA VAL A 123 -11.90 31.24 25.60
C VAL A 123 -10.39 31.49 25.52
N GLN A 124 -9.80 31.90 26.64
CA GLN A 124 -8.34 32.11 26.76
C GLN A 124 -7.62 30.79 27.11
N ALA A 125 -6.33 30.69 26.80
CA ALA A 125 -5.53 29.53 27.17
C ALA A 125 -5.42 29.41 28.71
N PRO A 126 -5.61 28.21 29.29
CA PRO A 126 -5.32 27.99 30.70
C PRO A 126 -3.80 28.04 30.94
N THR A 127 -3.39 28.15 32.22
CA THR A 127 -1.98 27.97 32.57
C THR A 127 -1.53 26.56 32.15
N PRO A 128 -0.42 26.40 31.42
CA PRO A 128 0.07 25.09 31.01
C PRO A 128 0.27 24.15 32.21
N PRO A 129 -0.23 22.90 32.16
CA PRO A 129 0.09 21.90 33.17
C PRO A 129 1.58 21.52 33.09
N THR A 130 2.06 20.75 34.07
CA THR A 130 3.43 20.20 34.09
C THR A 130 3.42 18.67 34.23
N LYS A 131 4.45 18.01 33.68
CA LYS A 131 4.66 16.55 33.74
C LYS A 131 6.17 16.27 33.71
N ASP A 132 6.70 15.63 34.75
CA ASP A 132 8.15 15.43 34.90
C ASP A 132 8.74 14.60 33.75
N GLY A 133 9.82 15.09 33.14
CA GLY A 133 10.47 14.47 31.98
C GLY A 133 9.77 14.72 30.63
N PHE A 134 8.65 15.44 30.61
CA PHE A 134 7.90 15.76 29.39
C PHE A 134 7.77 17.27 29.15
N LYS A 135 7.74 17.64 27.88
CA LYS A 135 7.37 18.96 27.38
C LYS A 135 5.86 19.00 27.12
N PHE A 136 5.18 20.05 27.59
CA PHE A 136 3.81 20.35 27.19
C PHE A 136 3.83 20.92 25.76
N CYS A 137 3.12 20.27 24.83
CA CYS A 137 3.11 20.65 23.42
C CYS A 137 1.78 21.24 22.94
N GLY A 138 0.83 21.46 23.85
CA GLY A 138 -0.41 22.18 23.59
C GLY A 138 -1.67 21.36 23.88
N TRP A 139 -2.80 21.96 23.50
CA TRP A 139 -4.14 21.39 23.64
C TRP A 139 -4.64 20.92 22.28
N PHE A 140 -5.21 19.72 22.22
CA PHE A 140 -5.71 19.07 21.02
C PHE A 140 -7.18 18.66 21.22
N LYS A 141 -7.98 18.65 20.17
CA LYS A 141 -9.39 18.23 20.20
C LYS A 141 -9.53 16.72 20.34
N THR A 142 -8.58 15.95 19.79
CA THR A 142 -8.58 14.49 19.92
C THR A 142 -7.79 14.01 21.15
N LYS A 143 -8.18 12.83 21.67
CA LYS A 143 -7.41 12.13 22.69
C LYS A 143 -6.02 11.72 22.18
N LYS A 144 -5.88 11.44 20.88
CA LYS A 144 -4.61 11.04 20.25
C LYS A 144 -3.55 12.16 20.36
N GLY A 145 -3.98 13.42 20.36
CA GLY A 145 -3.08 14.57 20.35
C GLY A 145 -2.54 14.84 18.95
N LEU A 146 -1.23 15.07 18.83
CA LEU A 146 -0.59 15.33 17.54
C LEU A 146 -0.70 14.12 16.60
N THR A 147 -1.47 14.28 15.53
CA THR A 147 -1.62 13.28 14.45
C THR A 147 -1.44 13.95 13.09
N TRP A 148 -1.45 13.18 12.00
CA TRP A 148 -1.38 13.73 10.65
C TRP A 148 -2.68 14.45 10.22
N LEU A 149 -3.82 14.09 10.82
CA LEU A 149 -5.12 14.78 10.69
C LEU A 149 -5.27 15.98 11.64
N GLU A 150 -4.55 15.96 12.77
CA GLU A 150 -4.49 17.05 13.75
C GLU A 150 -3.02 17.49 13.97
N PRO A 151 -2.40 18.16 12.97
CA PRO A 151 -0.95 18.43 12.94
C PRO A 151 -0.50 19.61 13.81
N GLU A 152 -1.44 20.42 14.32
CA GLU A 152 -1.14 21.58 15.17
C GLU A 152 -2.06 21.60 16.40
N ALA A 153 -1.55 22.13 17.51
CA ALA A 153 -2.35 22.39 18.69
C ALA A 153 -3.39 23.50 18.43
N VAL A 154 -4.49 23.45 19.19
CA VAL A 154 -5.53 24.47 19.23
C VAL A 154 -4.93 25.83 19.56
N LYS A 155 -5.19 26.80 18.68
CA LYS A 155 -4.76 28.20 18.84
C LYS A 155 -5.72 28.94 19.76
N PHE A 156 -5.16 29.72 20.67
CA PHE A 156 -5.91 30.56 21.61
C PHE A 156 -5.66 32.05 21.30
N PRO A 157 -6.65 32.94 21.53
CA PRO A 157 -8.00 32.64 22.03
C PRO A 157 -8.83 31.79 21.07
N LEU A 158 -9.64 30.89 21.62
CA LEU A 158 -10.50 29.97 20.87
C LEU A 158 -11.95 30.44 20.97
N VAL A 159 -12.62 30.63 19.84
CA VAL A 159 -14.07 30.89 19.83
C VAL A 159 -14.82 29.58 20.07
N ALA A 160 -15.53 29.48 21.20
CA ALA A 160 -16.33 28.30 21.54
C ALA A 160 -17.77 28.48 21.05
N ASN A 161 -18.24 27.59 20.16
CA ASN A 161 -19.63 27.56 19.67
C ASN A 161 -20.44 26.37 20.19
N GLU A 162 -19.75 25.37 20.76
CA GLU A 162 -20.31 24.13 21.30
C GLU A 162 -19.44 23.63 22.46
N ASN A 163 -19.94 22.65 23.22
CA ASN A 163 -19.18 22.01 24.29
C ASN A 163 -17.96 21.27 23.70
N LEU A 164 -16.79 21.51 24.28
CA LEU A 164 -15.52 20.99 23.75
C LEU A 164 -14.67 20.35 24.87
N ALA A 165 -14.09 19.19 24.57
CA ALA A 165 -13.04 18.60 25.39
C ALA A 165 -11.70 18.79 24.70
N LEU A 166 -10.74 19.40 25.41
CA LEU A 166 -9.37 19.59 24.96
C LEU A 166 -8.43 18.72 25.78
N TYR A 167 -7.52 18.03 25.11
CA TYR A 167 -6.59 17.07 25.67
C TYR A 167 -5.17 17.59 25.58
N ALA A 168 -4.41 17.51 26.67
CA ALA A 168 -3.01 17.87 26.68
C ALA A 168 -2.19 16.85 25.87
N TYR A 169 -1.28 17.33 25.04
CA TYR A 169 -0.30 16.50 24.36
C TYR A 169 1.10 16.71 24.97
N TRP A 170 1.80 15.59 25.19
CA TRP A 170 3.03 15.51 25.96
C TRP A 170 4.10 14.77 25.16
N GLU A 171 5.28 15.38 25.05
CA GLU A 171 6.42 14.77 24.37
C GLU A 171 7.55 14.56 25.38
N PRO A 172 8.18 13.38 25.46
CA PRO A 172 9.34 13.18 26.33
C PRO A 172 10.45 14.15 25.90
N ILE A 173 11.17 14.73 26.87
CA ILE A 173 12.30 15.64 26.59
C ILE A 173 13.45 14.90 25.89
N LYS A 174 13.52 13.57 26.07
CA LYS A 174 14.44 12.66 25.40
C LYS A 174 13.73 11.36 25.05
N SER A 175 13.73 11.02 23.76
CA SER A 175 12.97 9.87 23.23
C SER A 175 13.60 8.53 23.59
N ASP A 176 14.90 8.46 23.82
CA ASP A 176 15.67 7.27 24.21
C ASP A 176 15.58 6.96 25.72
N GLU A 177 15.51 7.98 26.57
CA GLU A 177 15.45 7.79 28.03
C GLU A 177 14.07 7.33 28.54
N VAL A 178 12.95 7.68 27.87
CA VAL A 178 11.60 7.30 28.33
C VAL A 178 11.33 5.79 28.24
N THR A 179 10.65 5.23 29.24
CA THR A 179 10.18 3.82 29.22
C THR A 179 8.66 3.81 29.21
N TRP A 180 8.08 3.19 28.18
CA TRP A 180 6.64 3.08 27.99
C TRP A 180 6.07 1.81 28.62
N SER A 181 4.77 1.80 28.90
CA SER A 181 4.09 0.63 29.49
C SER A 181 3.79 -0.44 28.44
N GLU A 182 3.53 -1.69 28.85
CA GLU A 182 3.11 -2.78 27.92
C GLU A 182 1.84 -2.46 27.11
N ASN A 183 1.03 -1.53 27.60
CA ASN A 183 -0.17 -1.03 26.93
C ASN A 183 0.14 -0.02 25.81
N GLU A 184 1.32 0.59 25.83
CA GLU A 184 1.82 1.61 24.90
C GLU A 184 2.95 1.10 23.98
N THR A 185 3.47 -0.11 24.26
CA THR A 185 4.51 -0.78 23.48
C THR A 185 3.91 -1.86 22.59
N TYR A 186 4.14 -1.75 21.28
CA TYR A 186 3.83 -2.80 20.30
C TYR A 186 4.97 -3.82 20.29
N ARG A 187 4.65 -5.10 20.46
CA ARG A 187 5.65 -6.17 20.62
C ARG A 187 5.57 -7.14 19.45
N SER A 188 6.71 -7.48 18.89
CA SER A 188 6.87 -8.43 17.78
C SER A 188 8.03 -9.37 18.09
N SER A 189 8.24 -10.36 17.22
CA SER A 189 9.40 -11.26 17.25
C SER A 189 10.13 -11.27 15.92
N ILE A 190 11.44 -11.48 15.95
CA ILE A 190 12.28 -11.68 14.76
C ILE A 190 13.22 -12.85 15.00
N THR A 191 13.48 -13.65 13.96
CA THR A 191 14.37 -14.81 14.07
C THR A 191 15.79 -14.36 14.37
N LYS A 192 16.37 -14.89 15.44
CA LYS A 192 17.72 -14.57 15.91
C LYS A 192 18.76 -14.96 14.86
N GLN A 193 19.56 -13.97 14.45
CA GLN A 193 20.68 -14.17 13.54
C GLN A 193 21.98 -14.38 14.32
N ALA A 194 22.96 -15.05 13.71
CA ALA A 194 24.28 -15.25 14.32
C ALA A 194 25.05 -13.92 14.53
N ARG A 195 24.71 -12.89 13.75
CA ARG A 195 25.16 -11.51 13.87
C ARG A 195 24.10 -10.63 13.20
N MET A 196 23.70 -9.53 13.85
CA MET A 196 22.80 -8.52 13.30
C MET A 196 23.59 -7.22 13.15
N ILE A 197 23.54 -6.60 11.97
CA ILE A 197 24.29 -5.40 11.62
C ILE A 197 23.33 -4.35 11.05
N LEU A 198 23.02 -3.34 11.85
CA LEU A 198 22.17 -2.21 11.47
C LEU A 198 23.00 -1.11 10.78
N ASN A 199 23.79 -1.50 9.77
CA ASN A 199 24.68 -0.62 9.00
C ASN A 199 24.30 -0.64 7.52
N PRO A 200 23.80 0.47 6.95
CA PRO A 200 23.30 0.51 5.58
C PRO A 200 24.34 0.20 4.49
N LEU A 201 25.63 0.19 4.84
CA LEU A 201 26.74 -0.07 3.91
C LEU A 201 27.13 -1.56 3.84
N THR A 202 26.82 -2.34 4.87
CA THR A 202 27.35 -3.71 5.03
C THR A 202 26.31 -4.78 5.40
N TYR A 203 25.05 -4.41 5.68
CA TYR A 203 24.02 -5.41 5.98
C TYR A 203 23.80 -6.40 4.83
N GLU A 204 23.43 -7.63 5.19
CA GLU A 204 23.29 -8.75 4.26
C GLU A 204 21.82 -9.20 4.10
N ASN A 205 20.95 -8.90 5.06
CA ASN A 205 19.59 -9.42 5.15
C ASN A 205 18.52 -8.32 5.05
N SER A 206 17.38 -8.62 4.42
CA SER A 206 16.23 -7.70 4.31
C SER A 206 15.62 -7.29 5.65
N LEU A 207 15.75 -8.14 6.68
CA LEU A 207 15.35 -7.82 8.05
C LEU A 207 16.13 -6.62 8.62
N GLU A 208 17.43 -6.54 8.34
CA GLU A 208 18.31 -5.48 8.84
C GLU A 208 17.92 -4.14 8.18
N ASP A 209 17.62 -4.14 6.88
CA ASP A 209 17.09 -2.97 6.15
C ASP A 209 15.75 -2.49 6.71
N SER A 210 14.87 -3.43 7.08
CA SER A 210 13.57 -3.12 7.70
C SER A 210 13.74 -2.45 9.08
N LEU A 211 14.72 -2.90 9.88
CA LEU A 211 15.05 -2.29 11.17
C LEU A 211 15.76 -0.93 11.01
N ILE A 212 16.64 -0.78 10.02
CA ILE A 212 17.25 0.51 9.66
C ILE A 212 16.18 1.52 9.22
N SER A 213 15.16 1.08 8.48
CA SER A 213 14.04 1.92 8.01
C SER A 213 13.16 2.48 9.14
N ASN A 214 13.23 1.91 10.36
CA ASN A 214 12.63 2.52 11.55
C ASN A 214 13.46 3.71 12.10
N MET A 215 14.75 3.81 11.74
CA MET A 215 15.71 4.80 12.24
C MET A 215 16.21 5.78 11.18
N SER A 216 15.91 5.56 9.91
CA SER A 216 16.23 6.47 8.81
C SER A 216 14.98 7.20 8.30
N THR A 217 15.20 8.30 7.58
CA THR A 217 14.15 9.02 6.86
C THR A 217 14.48 9.02 5.36
N PRO A 218 13.59 8.55 4.48
CA PRO A 218 13.78 8.68 3.04
C PRO A 218 13.56 10.14 2.61
N MET A 219 14.17 10.58 1.50
CA MET A 219 13.86 11.88 0.92
C MET A 219 12.42 11.95 0.42
N PHE A 220 11.92 10.86 -0.13
CA PHE A 220 10.60 10.71 -0.73
C PHE A 220 9.92 9.42 -0.26
N SER A 221 8.61 9.42 -0.07
CA SER A 221 7.84 8.20 0.20
C SER A 221 6.53 8.21 -0.58
N THR A 222 5.74 7.14 -0.55
CA THR A 222 4.41 7.10 -1.18
C THR A 222 3.32 7.36 -0.17
N GLU A 223 2.24 7.99 -0.63
CA GLU A 223 1.00 8.18 0.12
C GLU A 223 -0.19 8.11 -0.86
N VAL A 224 -1.36 7.74 -0.35
CA VAL A 224 -2.61 7.79 -1.11
C VAL A 224 -2.93 9.22 -1.50
N ASP A 225 -3.30 9.46 -2.77
CA ASP A 225 -3.84 10.74 -3.19
C ASP A 225 -5.30 10.86 -2.71
N TRP A 226 -5.44 11.27 -1.45
CA TRP A 226 -6.74 11.41 -0.79
C TRP A 226 -7.66 12.41 -1.49
N ASP A 227 -7.13 13.42 -2.19
CA ASP A 227 -7.97 14.35 -2.95
C ASP A 227 -8.61 13.63 -4.16
N LYS A 228 -7.84 12.80 -4.87
CA LYS A 228 -8.35 11.95 -5.96
C LYS A 228 -9.35 10.92 -5.43
N ALA A 229 -9.01 10.19 -4.36
CA ALA A 229 -9.92 9.20 -3.77
C ALA A 229 -11.26 9.80 -3.30
N ILE A 230 -11.29 11.07 -2.88
CA ILE A 230 -12.53 11.79 -2.54
C ILE A 230 -13.27 12.27 -3.80
N ALA A 231 -12.55 12.77 -4.81
CA ALA A 231 -13.15 13.21 -6.07
C ALA A 231 -13.83 12.05 -6.83
N ASP A 232 -13.21 10.87 -6.81
CA ASP A 232 -13.71 9.65 -7.44
C ASP A 232 -14.76 8.93 -6.57
N GLY A 233 -14.98 9.38 -5.34
CA GLY A 233 -15.96 8.83 -4.40
C GLY A 233 -15.53 7.55 -3.68
N VAL A 234 -14.29 7.09 -3.85
CA VAL A 234 -13.68 5.93 -3.16
C VAL A 234 -13.59 6.14 -1.64
N ALA A 235 -13.44 7.40 -1.20
CA ALA A 235 -13.35 7.82 0.19
C ALA A 235 -14.25 9.04 0.45
N ASP A 236 -14.81 9.21 1.65
CA ASP A 236 -15.54 10.43 2.02
C ASP A 236 -14.63 11.51 2.66
N PHE A 237 -13.46 11.12 3.17
CA PHE A 237 -12.46 12.01 3.79
C PHE A 237 -11.07 11.33 3.83
N PRO A 238 -9.97 12.08 4.06
CA PRO A 238 -8.63 11.48 4.11
C PRO A 238 -8.50 10.44 5.24
N GLY A 239 -8.05 9.23 4.91
CA GLY A 239 -7.95 8.11 5.84
C GLY A 239 -9.24 7.27 5.95
N ASP A 240 -10.26 7.54 5.15
CA ASP A 240 -11.45 6.71 5.08
C ASP A 240 -11.22 5.41 4.29
N PHE A 241 -11.55 4.29 4.92
CA PHE A 241 -11.49 2.94 4.34
C PHE A 241 -12.87 2.25 4.35
N SER A 242 -13.94 2.98 4.68
CA SER A 242 -15.27 2.41 4.93
C SER A 242 -15.85 1.71 3.70
N LYS A 243 -15.79 2.35 2.52
CA LYS A 243 -16.33 1.82 1.26
C LYS A 243 -15.54 0.61 0.75
N ILE A 244 -14.22 0.61 0.93
CA ILE A 244 -13.37 -0.55 0.61
C ILE A 244 -13.69 -1.72 1.55
N LYS A 245 -13.88 -1.47 2.85
CA LYS A 245 -14.34 -2.49 3.82
C LYS A 245 -15.75 -3.00 3.55
N ALA A 246 -16.60 -2.20 2.89
CA ALA A 246 -17.93 -2.59 2.44
C ALA A 246 -17.91 -3.39 1.12
N GLY A 247 -16.78 -3.44 0.41
CA GLY A 247 -16.65 -4.08 -0.90
C GLY A 247 -17.24 -3.24 -2.05
N GLU A 248 -17.47 -1.94 -1.84
CA GLU A 248 -17.93 -1.01 -2.88
C GLU A 248 -16.83 -0.68 -3.89
N PHE A 249 -15.59 -0.61 -3.40
CA PHE A 249 -14.35 -0.39 -4.17
C PHE A 249 -13.27 -1.37 -3.71
N SER A 250 -12.26 -1.61 -4.54
CA SER A 250 -11.08 -2.36 -4.11
C SER A 250 -10.02 -1.47 -3.45
N ALA A 251 -9.07 -2.09 -2.74
CA ALA A 251 -8.02 -1.33 -2.05
C ALA A 251 -7.09 -0.58 -3.02
N GLU A 252 -6.94 -1.06 -4.25
CA GLU A 252 -6.16 -0.41 -5.29
C GLU A 252 -6.85 0.80 -5.95
N ALA A 253 -8.11 1.09 -5.57
CA ALA A 253 -8.78 2.37 -5.91
C ALA A 253 -8.24 3.58 -5.16
N LEU A 254 -7.32 3.35 -4.23
CA LEU A 254 -6.48 4.37 -3.66
C LEU A 254 -5.21 4.51 -4.52
N ASP A 255 -5.29 5.37 -5.53
CA ASP A 255 -4.10 5.78 -6.28
C ASP A 255 -3.11 6.50 -5.36
N TYR A 256 -1.82 6.44 -5.71
CA TYR A 256 -0.73 6.94 -4.88
C TYR A 256 0.26 7.80 -5.67
N HIS A 257 0.74 8.86 -5.03
CA HIS A 257 1.84 9.68 -5.53
C HIS A 257 3.05 9.58 -4.60
N PHE A 258 4.23 10.00 -5.07
CA PHE A 258 5.30 10.31 -4.14
C PHE A 258 4.95 11.60 -3.36
N ILE A 259 5.43 11.68 -2.12
CA ILE A 259 5.39 12.84 -1.23
C ILE A 259 6.80 13.23 -0.79
N LEU A 260 6.97 14.51 -0.49
CA LEU A 260 8.21 15.06 0.08
C LEU A 260 8.29 14.74 1.57
N VAL A 261 9.37 14.05 1.98
CA VAL A 261 9.59 13.62 3.37
C VAL A 261 10.80 14.36 3.96
N ALA A 262 12.04 13.90 3.71
CA ALA A 262 13.25 14.67 4.02
C ALA A 262 13.66 15.63 2.90
N ALA A 263 13.01 15.56 1.72
CA ALA A 263 13.21 16.49 0.62
C ALA A 263 12.42 17.80 0.81
N ALA A 264 12.98 18.92 0.35
CA ALA A 264 12.29 20.20 0.27
C ALA A 264 11.53 20.39 -1.07
N GLU A 265 11.88 19.62 -2.09
CA GLU A 265 11.37 19.67 -3.47
C GLU A 265 11.72 18.35 -4.19
N TYR A 266 11.06 18.04 -5.30
CA TYR A 266 11.38 16.86 -6.12
C TYR A 266 12.69 17.06 -6.89
N PRO A 267 13.37 15.96 -7.32
CA PRO A 267 14.64 16.09 -8.03
C PRO A 267 14.45 16.88 -9.32
N ARG A 268 15.21 17.96 -9.48
CA ARG A 268 15.24 18.77 -10.72
C ARG A 268 16.17 18.16 -11.75
N ASN A 269 15.74 18.07 -13.00
CA ASN A 269 16.60 17.70 -14.13
C ASN A 269 17.64 18.82 -14.42
N LYS A 270 18.48 18.64 -15.46
CA LYS A 270 19.46 19.66 -15.91
C LYS A 270 18.83 20.98 -16.35
N GLU A 271 17.60 20.99 -16.85
CA GLU A 271 16.82 22.20 -17.19
C GLU A 271 16.22 22.93 -15.97
N GLY A 272 16.11 22.25 -14.82
CA GLY A 272 15.50 22.77 -13.60
C GLY A 272 14.04 22.34 -13.36
N ASP A 273 13.52 21.40 -14.14
CA ASP A 273 12.14 20.91 -14.07
C ASP A 273 11.99 19.77 -13.04
N GLN A 274 10.87 19.78 -12.30
CA GLN A 274 10.46 18.82 -11.27
C GLN A 274 9.43 17.80 -11.76
N MET A 275 8.98 17.82 -13.03
CA MET A 275 7.97 16.89 -13.57
C MET A 275 6.67 16.89 -12.76
N LEU A 276 6.15 18.10 -12.50
CA LEU A 276 4.90 18.29 -11.77
C LEU A 276 3.72 18.44 -12.75
N ASP A 277 2.54 18.04 -12.31
CA ASP A 277 1.29 18.27 -13.03
C ASP A 277 0.87 19.76 -13.02
N GLU A 278 -0.24 20.07 -13.67
CA GLU A 278 -0.80 21.44 -13.71
C GLU A 278 -1.21 22.01 -12.33
N ASN A 279 -1.36 21.14 -11.32
CA ASN A 279 -1.69 21.49 -9.94
C ASN A 279 -0.46 21.61 -9.03
N GLY A 280 0.74 21.29 -9.55
CA GLY A 280 1.99 21.24 -8.77
C GLY A 280 2.17 19.96 -7.94
N LYS A 281 1.38 18.91 -8.19
CA LYS A 281 1.56 17.56 -7.63
C LYS A 281 2.57 16.76 -8.47
N TYR A 282 3.05 15.65 -7.89
CA TYR A 282 3.99 14.75 -8.57
C TYR A 282 3.30 13.95 -9.69
N ASP A 283 3.77 14.08 -10.94
CA ASP A 283 3.28 13.29 -12.07
C ASP A 283 4.08 11.99 -12.23
N ARG A 284 3.47 10.86 -11.86
CA ARG A 284 4.06 9.52 -11.96
C ARG A 284 4.36 9.10 -13.41
N THR A 285 3.59 9.56 -14.38
CA THR A 285 3.76 9.24 -15.81
C THR A 285 4.95 10.02 -16.36
N ALA A 286 4.98 11.34 -16.16
CA ALA A 286 6.09 12.19 -16.57
C ALA A 286 7.41 11.76 -15.90
N ALA A 287 7.38 11.40 -14.61
CA ALA A 287 8.58 10.98 -13.86
C ALA A 287 9.20 9.66 -14.34
N ASN A 288 8.39 8.76 -14.93
CA ASN A 288 8.86 7.50 -15.51
C ASN A 288 9.36 7.65 -16.95
N GLN A 289 8.80 8.59 -17.72
CA GLN A 289 9.17 8.81 -19.12
C GLN A 289 10.37 9.76 -19.28
N ASN A 290 10.47 10.80 -18.44
CA ASN A 290 11.53 11.80 -18.56
C ASN A 290 12.83 11.33 -17.91
N THR A 291 13.91 11.34 -18.70
CA THR A 291 15.27 10.97 -18.25
C THR A 291 16.21 12.17 -18.26
N SER A 292 17.19 12.15 -17.35
CA SER A 292 18.29 13.11 -17.35
C SER A 292 19.59 12.47 -16.88
N THR A 293 20.71 13.00 -17.34
CA THR A 293 22.05 12.65 -16.84
C THR A 293 22.43 13.48 -15.60
N GLU A 294 21.67 14.52 -15.25
CA GLU A 294 21.90 15.32 -14.05
C GLU A 294 20.59 15.48 -13.27
N TRP A 295 20.64 15.19 -11.97
CA TRP A 295 19.52 15.39 -11.06
C TRP A 295 19.99 16.19 -9.84
N THR A 296 19.28 17.26 -9.52
CA THR A 296 19.56 18.16 -8.39
C THR A 296 18.52 17.95 -7.29
N TYR A 297 19.00 17.65 -6.09
CA TYR A 297 18.22 17.28 -4.91
C TYR A 297 18.41 18.34 -3.83
N LYS A 298 17.40 18.52 -2.98
CA LYS A 298 17.47 19.44 -1.85
C LYS A 298 16.80 18.84 -0.61
N PHE A 299 17.56 18.75 0.47
CA PHE A 299 17.03 18.41 1.79
C PHE A 299 16.24 19.57 2.38
N ARG A 300 15.31 19.26 3.29
CA ARG A 300 14.78 20.25 4.24
C ARG A 300 15.87 20.61 5.26
N ASP A 301 15.80 21.81 5.81
CA ASP A 301 16.75 22.33 6.80
C ASP A 301 16.43 21.95 8.26
N ASP A 302 15.33 21.22 8.48
CA ASP A 302 14.87 20.76 9.78
C ASP A 302 15.17 19.28 10.10
N ILE A 303 15.66 18.48 9.13
CA ILE A 303 16.03 17.08 9.34
C ILE A 303 17.30 16.98 10.19
N LYS A 304 17.23 16.20 11.27
CA LYS A 304 18.32 16.05 12.24
C LYS A 304 18.48 14.60 12.68
N PHE A 305 19.70 14.23 13.00
CA PHE A 305 19.99 13.07 13.83
C PHE A 305 19.44 13.29 15.24
N GLN A 306 19.20 12.21 16.00
CA GLN A 306 18.68 12.22 17.37
C GLN A 306 19.54 13.01 18.38
N ASP A 307 20.79 13.34 18.04
CA ASP A 307 21.65 14.21 18.84
C ASP A 307 21.67 15.68 18.40
N GLY A 308 20.77 16.05 17.47
CA GLY A 308 20.52 17.41 17.03
C GLY A 308 21.36 17.90 15.84
N ARG A 309 22.36 17.13 15.37
CA ARG A 309 23.11 17.47 14.15
C ARG A 309 22.21 17.41 12.91
N ALA A 310 22.36 18.38 12.01
CA ALA A 310 21.62 18.43 10.75
C ALA A 310 21.99 17.26 9.82
N VAL A 311 20.97 16.70 9.16
CA VAL A 311 21.11 15.79 8.01
C VAL A 311 21.06 16.64 6.75
N ASN A 312 22.10 16.57 5.93
CA ASN A 312 22.29 17.56 4.87
C ASN A 312 23.12 17.01 3.69
N ALA A 313 23.38 17.83 2.67
CA ALA A 313 24.09 17.44 1.45
C ALA A 313 25.51 16.87 1.71
N ARG A 314 26.18 17.33 2.77
CA ARG A 314 27.52 16.84 3.17
C ARG A 314 27.44 15.47 3.86
N VAL A 315 26.36 15.20 4.59
CA VAL A 315 26.09 13.87 5.17
C VAL A 315 25.81 12.85 4.05
N PHE A 316 25.06 13.25 3.02
CA PHE A 316 24.86 12.45 1.82
C PHE A 316 26.19 12.18 1.10
N GLU A 317 26.97 13.21 0.81
CA GLU A 317 28.28 13.08 0.16
C GLU A 317 29.23 12.15 0.96
N TYR A 318 29.32 12.35 2.29
CA TYR A 318 30.10 11.49 3.17
C TYR A 318 29.64 10.02 3.11
N THR A 319 28.33 9.77 3.13
CA THR A 319 27.76 8.43 3.03
C THR A 319 28.19 7.74 1.74
N ILE A 320 28.06 8.41 0.58
CA ILE A 320 28.46 7.83 -0.72
C ILE A 320 29.99 7.62 -0.79
N LYS A 321 30.80 8.51 -0.19
CA LYS A 321 32.26 8.29 -0.03
C LYS A 321 32.56 6.99 0.71
N GLN A 322 31.83 6.68 1.79
CA GLN A 322 32.06 5.45 2.56
C GLN A 322 31.60 4.20 1.79
N TYR A 323 30.48 4.25 1.07
CA TYR A 323 30.08 3.15 0.16
C TYR A 323 31.17 2.83 -0.88
N LEU A 324 31.83 3.86 -1.43
CA LEU A 324 32.83 3.71 -2.48
C LEU A 324 34.29 3.65 -1.95
N ASP A 325 34.50 3.53 -0.64
CA ASP A 325 35.84 3.44 -0.05
C ASP A 325 36.46 2.06 -0.33
N LYS A 326 37.48 2.04 -1.19
CA LYS A 326 38.23 0.84 -1.59
C LYS A 326 38.87 0.09 -0.42
N LYS A 327 39.28 0.78 0.64
CA LYS A 327 39.94 0.18 1.82
C LYS A 327 38.90 -0.53 2.68
N GLN A 328 37.74 0.09 2.87
CA GLN A 328 36.63 -0.49 3.62
C GLN A 328 36.02 -1.69 2.88
N ASN A 329 35.94 -1.59 1.54
CA ASN A 329 35.39 -2.62 0.64
C ASN A 329 34.00 -3.09 1.12
N ASN A 330 33.14 -2.11 1.43
CA ASN A 330 31.81 -2.34 1.99
C ASN A 330 30.97 -3.23 1.07
N TYR A 331 30.29 -4.24 1.65
CA TYR A 331 29.55 -5.27 0.91
C TYR A 331 28.58 -4.71 -0.14
N ARG A 332 27.93 -3.58 0.17
CA ARG A 332 26.94 -2.93 -0.69
C ARG A 332 27.51 -1.85 -1.61
N ALA A 333 28.83 -1.75 -1.77
CA ALA A 333 29.46 -0.80 -2.69
C ALA A 333 28.93 -0.93 -4.14
N ASN A 334 28.62 -2.17 -4.55
CA ASN A 334 28.10 -2.51 -5.87
C ASN A 334 26.77 -1.83 -6.26
N ILE A 335 25.97 -1.34 -5.30
CA ILE A 335 24.72 -0.63 -5.64
C ILE A 335 25.00 0.81 -6.13
N MET A 336 26.20 1.35 -5.88
CA MET A 336 26.56 2.74 -6.18
C MET A 336 27.30 2.94 -7.51
N TYR A 337 27.61 1.86 -8.23
CA TYR A 337 28.27 1.93 -9.54
C TYR A 337 27.74 0.87 -10.50
N LYS A 338 27.71 1.18 -11.80
CA LYS A 338 27.34 0.23 -12.87
C LYS A 338 28.57 -0.15 -13.68
N THR A 339 28.67 -1.42 -14.07
CA THR A 339 29.62 -1.90 -15.10
C THR A 339 28.88 -2.83 -16.06
N ASP A 340 29.57 -3.36 -17.08
CA ASP A 340 29.00 -4.38 -17.95
C ASP A 340 28.83 -5.75 -17.27
N GLN A 341 29.59 -6.00 -16.19
CA GLN A 341 29.38 -7.16 -15.30
C GLN A 341 28.38 -6.87 -14.16
N ASN A 342 28.27 -5.62 -13.69
CA ASN A 342 27.32 -5.18 -12.67
C ASN A 342 26.26 -4.25 -13.27
N THR A 343 25.23 -4.84 -13.87
CA THR A 343 24.16 -4.12 -14.55
C THR A 343 23.09 -3.52 -13.61
N ASN A 344 23.03 -3.97 -12.36
CA ASN A 344 22.02 -3.59 -11.37
C ASN A 344 22.41 -2.36 -10.52
N GLY A 345 23.69 -1.99 -10.51
CA GLY A 345 24.17 -0.83 -9.77
C GLY A 345 23.85 0.50 -10.46
N ARG A 346 23.90 1.60 -9.71
CA ARG A 346 23.54 2.93 -10.21
C ARG A 346 24.67 3.50 -11.10
N PRO A 347 24.37 4.12 -12.25
CA PRO A 347 25.37 4.60 -13.20
C PRO A 347 25.94 5.98 -12.79
N ILE A 348 26.39 6.13 -11.54
CA ILE A 348 26.98 7.38 -11.06
C ILE A 348 28.33 7.58 -11.77
N LEU A 349 28.54 8.77 -12.34
CA LEU A 349 29.74 9.08 -13.13
C LEU A 349 31.02 8.83 -12.30
N ASN A 350 31.98 8.08 -12.87
CA ASN A 350 33.27 7.70 -12.28
C ASN A 350 33.19 6.96 -10.92
N ALA A 351 32.04 6.43 -10.50
CA ALA A 351 31.91 5.78 -9.19
C ALA A 351 32.64 4.43 -9.12
N PHE A 352 32.59 3.62 -10.19
CA PHE A 352 33.35 2.37 -10.25
C PHE A 352 34.85 2.65 -10.32
N GLU A 353 35.24 3.65 -11.12
CA GLU A 353 36.61 4.09 -11.32
C GLU A 353 37.25 4.55 -10.01
N TYR A 354 36.53 5.34 -9.20
CA TYR A 354 36.94 5.73 -7.85
C TYR A 354 37.03 4.55 -6.89
N PHE A 355 36.02 3.66 -6.84
CA PHE A 355 36.03 2.48 -5.96
C PHE A 355 37.16 1.49 -6.32
N SER A 356 37.36 1.24 -7.60
CA SER A 356 38.38 0.30 -8.09
C SER A 356 39.78 0.92 -8.14
N GLN A 357 39.91 2.25 -8.15
CA GLN A 357 41.13 2.98 -8.51
C GLN A 357 41.71 2.45 -9.84
N SER A 358 40.85 2.49 -10.85
CA SER A 358 41.13 2.11 -12.24
C SER A 358 40.31 2.98 -13.19
N ARG A 359 40.66 3.01 -14.47
CA ARG A 359 39.89 3.69 -15.52
C ARG A 359 39.63 2.73 -16.67
N LEU A 360 38.47 2.87 -17.31
CA LEU A 360 38.11 2.10 -18.49
C LEU A 360 39.15 2.31 -19.58
N LYS A 361 39.74 1.21 -20.06
CA LYS A 361 40.75 1.26 -21.11
C LYS A 361 40.07 1.50 -22.45
N LEU A 362 40.50 2.54 -23.16
CA LEU A 362 39.99 2.87 -24.49
C LEU A 362 41.02 2.49 -25.57
N ASP A 363 40.54 2.15 -26.76
CA ASP A 363 41.37 1.97 -27.94
C ASP A 363 41.74 3.31 -28.62
N GLU A 364 42.52 3.25 -29.70
CA GLU A 364 42.94 4.45 -30.46
C GLU A 364 41.77 5.24 -31.08
N THR A 365 40.56 4.67 -31.11
CA THR A 365 39.33 5.31 -31.60
C THR A 365 38.41 5.80 -30.48
N GLY A 366 38.79 5.59 -29.21
CA GLY A 366 38.02 5.98 -28.03
C GLY A 366 36.95 4.97 -27.59
N ASN A 367 36.94 3.75 -28.16
CA ASN A 367 35.98 2.71 -27.78
C ASN A 367 36.51 1.85 -26.62
N PRO A 368 35.65 1.29 -25.75
CA PRO A 368 36.06 0.39 -24.67
C PRO A 368 36.79 -0.85 -25.18
N VAL A 369 37.99 -1.10 -24.66
CA VAL A 369 38.71 -2.35 -24.92
C VAL A 369 38.00 -3.50 -24.19
N LYS A 370 37.75 -4.59 -24.92
CA LYS A 370 37.12 -5.80 -24.39
C LYS A 370 38.12 -6.95 -24.22
N ASP A 371 37.90 -7.81 -23.23
CA ASP A 371 38.63 -9.07 -23.05
C ASP A 371 38.09 -10.18 -23.98
N SER A 372 38.61 -11.40 -23.84
CA SER A 372 38.19 -12.56 -24.64
C SER A 372 36.77 -13.07 -24.34
N GLU A 373 36.16 -12.62 -23.24
CA GLU A 373 34.80 -12.97 -22.82
C GLU A 373 33.80 -11.84 -23.14
N GLY A 374 34.28 -10.68 -23.60
CA GLY A 374 33.48 -9.51 -23.96
C GLY A 374 33.34 -8.47 -22.85
N HIS A 375 34.08 -8.59 -21.75
CA HIS A 375 34.04 -7.66 -20.62
C HIS A 375 34.98 -6.47 -20.80
N ASN A 376 34.61 -5.32 -20.24
CA ASN A 376 35.39 -4.09 -20.23
C ASN A 376 36.73 -4.30 -19.52
N VAL A 377 37.83 -3.97 -20.21
CA VAL A 377 39.17 -3.96 -19.62
C VAL A 377 39.39 -2.62 -18.92
N TYR A 378 39.79 -2.67 -17.64
CA TYR A 378 40.17 -1.50 -16.86
C TYR A 378 41.68 -1.51 -16.60
N GLU A 379 42.30 -0.34 -16.57
CA GLU A 379 43.72 -0.18 -16.24
C GLU A 379 43.93 0.69 -14.98
N PRO A 380 44.98 0.46 -14.17
CA PRO A 380 45.20 1.20 -12.93
C PRO A 380 45.30 2.71 -13.17
N ALA A 381 44.49 3.48 -12.45
CA ALA A 381 44.44 4.93 -12.55
C ALA A 381 44.04 5.50 -11.18
N GLU A 382 44.72 6.56 -10.74
CA GLU A 382 44.29 7.34 -9.58
C GLU A 382 43.10 8.20 -10.00
N VAL A 383 41.97 8.01 -9.32
CA VAL A 383 40.72 8.73 -9.61
C VAL A 383 40.27 9.44 -8.34
N SER A 384 40.15 10.76 -8.46
CA SER A 384 39.84 11.66 -7.37
C SER A 384 38.34 11.68 -7.05
N TRP A 385 37.95 12.09 -5.84
CA TRP A 385 36.53 12.24 -5.52
C TRP A 385 35.88 13.37 -6.34
N GLU A 386 36.67 14.38 -6.69
CA GLU A 386 36.29 15.51 -7.52
C GLU A 386 35.86 15.09 -8.94
N GLU A 387 36.28 13.92 -9.42
CA GLU A 387 35.81 13.31 -10.67
C GLU A 387 34.51 12.52 -10.52
N VAL A 388 34.13 12.07 -9.32
CA VAL A 388 32.89 11.32 -9.05
C VAL A 388 31.67 12.21 -9.26
N GLY A 389 30.58 11.66 -9.77
CA GLY A 389 29.33 12.36 -10.10
C GLY A 389 28.55 12.99 -8.94
N ILE A 390 29.10 13.08 -7.73
CA ILE A 390 28.44 13.73 -6.58
C ILE A 390 29.00 15.15 -6.40
N LYS A 391 28.14 16.16 -6.39
CA LYS A 391 28.50 17.58 -6.23
C LYS A 391 27.63 18.26 -5.17
N VAL A 392 28.21 18.62 -4.04
CA VAL A 392 27.56 19.49 -3.04
C VAL A 392 27.52 20.92 -3.60
N ILE A 393 26.33 21.53 -3.63
CA ILE A 393 26.12 22.91 -4.13
C ILE A 393 26.09 23.89 -2.96
N ASP A 394 25.31 23.57 -1.94
CA ASP A 394 25.24 24.27 -0.66
C ASP A 394 25.03 23.24 0.46
N ASP A 395 24.75 23.67 1.69
CA ASP A 395 24.63 22.73 2.81
C ASP A 395 23.44 21.75 2.66
N TYR A 396 22.36 22.10 1.96
CA TYR A 396 21.18 21.23 1.77
C TYR A 396 20.94 20.78 0.32
N THR A 397 21.57 21.45 -0.66
CA THR A 397 21.43 21.12 -2.09
C THR A 397 22.64 20.33 -2.62
N PHE A 398 22.39 19.23 -3.31
CA PHE A 398 23.41 18.46 -4.04
C PHE A 398 22.95 18.07 -5.44
N LYS A 399 23.90 17.85 -6.35
CA LYS A 399 23.67 17.33 -7.70
C LYS A 399 24.34 15.98 -7.85
N VAL A 400 23.65 15.08 -8.56
CA VAL A 400 24.14 13.78 -9.00
C VAL A 400 24.25 13.80 -10.51
N ILE A 401 25.41 13.37 -11.03
CA ILE A 401 25.72 13.25 -12.45
C ILE A 401 25.89 11.77 -12.75
N PHE A 402 25.17 11.29 -13.76
CA PHE A 402 25.15 9.90 -14.21
C PHE A 402 25.86 9.75 -15.56
N SER A 403 26.46 8.59 -15.81
CA SER A 403 27.12 8.25 -17.08
C SER A 403 26.14 7.86 -18.20
N GLU A 404 24.89 7.53 -17.85
CA GLU A 404 23.77 7.28 -18.77
C GLU A 404 22.51 8.01 -18.25
N PRO A 405 21.48 8.24 -19.09
CA PRO A 405 20.24 8.90 -18.64
C PRO A 405 19.48 8.05 -17.61
N VAL A 406 19.01 8.67 -16.54
CA VAL A 406 18.20 8.06 -15.47
C VAL A 406 16.84 8.75 -15.39
N THR A 407 15.75 7.99 -15.23
CA THR A 407 14.39 8.53 -15.05
C THR A 407 14.27 9.34 -13.76
N GLN A 408 13.28 10.23 -13.64
CA GLN A 408 13.06 10.90 -12.35
C GLN A 408 12.64 9.90 -11.27
N SER A 409 11.87 8.86 -11.58
CA SER A 409 11.56 7.78 -10.64
C SER A 409 12.82 7.05 -10.15
N GLY A 410 13.80 6.83 -11.02
CA GLY A 410 15.13 6.31 -10.66
C GLY A 410 15.95 7.27 -9.80
N ALA A 411 15.83 8.57 -10.05
CA ALA A 411 16.43 9.63 -9.24
C ALA A 411 15.80 9.70 -7.82
N ILE A 412 14.47 9.67 -7.72
CA ILE A 412 13.72 9.59 -6.45
C ILE A 412 14.16 8.36 -5.65
N SER A 413 14.26 7.19 -6.30
CA SER A 413 14.81 5.98 -5.69
C SER A 413 16.25 6.16 -5.19
N PHE A 414 17.08 6.99 -5.83
CA PHE A 414 18.44 7.29 -5.35
C PHE A 414 18.47 8.27 -4.18
N GLY A 415 17.54 9.23 -4.11
CA GLY A 415 17.40 10.12 -2.96
C GLY A 415 17.14 9.37 -1.64
N ASN A 416 16.59 8.16 -1.72
CA ASN A 416 16.23 7.33 -0.56
C ASN A 416 17.37 6.44 -0.02
N VAL A 417 18.64 6.78 -0.29
CA VAL A 417 19.79 6.09 0.33
C VAL A 417 19.82 6.33 1.85
N ASN A 418 19.87 5.25 2.62
CA ASN A 418 20.04 5.29 4.07
C ASN A 418 21.39 5.91 4.45
N LEU A 419 21.36 7.00 5.21
CA LEU A 419 22.55 7.78 5.56
C LEU A 419 23.25 7.25 6.82
N ILE A 420 24.50 7.65 7.02
CA ILE A 420 25.28 7.35 8.22
C ILE A 420 25.70 8.64 8.94
N HIS A 421 25.76 8.61 10.27
CA HIS A 421 26.23 9.75 11.05
C HIS A 421 27.76 9.89 10.93
N PRO A 422 28.31 10.97 10.33
CA PRO A 422 29.72 10.99 9.93
C PRO A 422 30.72 10.81 11.08
N GLU A 423 30.56 11.53 12.20
CA GLU A 423 31.52 11.43 13.31
C GLU A 423 31.50 10.05 14.00
N LYS A 424 30.31 9.46 14.18
CA LYS A 424 30.13 8.15 14.82
C LYS A 424 30.59 7.01 13.93
N TYR A 425 30.36 7.11 12.61
CA TYR A 425 30.92 6.16 11.66
C TYR A 425 32.44 6.26 11.62
N ALA A 426 33.01 7.47 11.47
CA ALA A 426 34.46 7.66 11.46
C ALA A 426 35.14 7.16 12.75
N ALA A 427 34.53 7.37 13.91
CA ALA A 427 35.03 6.87 15.21
C ALA A 427 34.88 5.36 15.41
N SER A 428 34.13 4.67 14.55
CA SER A 428 33.91 3.21 14.59
C SER A 428 34.88 2.41 13.73
N LEU A 429 35.70 3.09 12.91
CA LEU A 429 36.62 2.46 11.97
C LEU A 429 37.90 2.01 12.68
N ASP A 430 38.34 0.79 12.40
CA ASP A 430 39.66 0.29 12.79
C ASP A 430 40.78 0.66 11.80
N ASP A 431 42.02 0.26 12.11
CA ASP A 431 43.18 0.48 11.24
C ASP A 431 43.05 -0.20 9.86
N ALA A 432 42.21 -1.22 9.71
CA ALA A 432 41.90 -1.88 8.44
C ALA A 432 40.75 -1.18 7.68
N GLY A 433 40.00 -0.26 8.29
CA GLY A 433 38.83 0.38 7.72
C GLY A 433 37.53 -0.41 7.93
N GLN A 434 37.50 -1.37 8.85
CA GLN A 434 36.27 -2.08 9.21
C GLN A 434 35.54 -1.30 10.31
N SER A 435 34.22 -1.17 10.16
CA SER A 435 33.37 -0.32 11.02
C SER A 435 32.58 -1.15 12.04
N THR A 436 32.54 -0.71 13.30
CA THR A 436 31.59 -1.21 14.32
C THR A 436 30.25 -0.46 14.34
N TYR A 437 30.03 0.51 13.45
CA TYR A 437 28.77 1.25 13.36
C TYR A 437 27.61 0.32 12.99
N GLY A 438 26.46 0.51 13.62
CA GLY A 438 25.31 -0.39 13.46
C GLY A 438 25.46 -1.69 14.26
N THR A 439 26.18 -1.67 15.38
CA THR A 439 26.25 -2.77 16.38
C THR A 439 25.86 -2.23 17.76
N PRO A 440 25.59 -3.04 18.80
CA PRO A 440 25.27 -2.52 20.13
C PRO A 440 26.41 -1.68 20.73
N THR A 441 27.67 -1.96 20.36
CA THR A 441 28.84 -1.18 20.79
C THR A 441 28.93 0.21 20.15
N THR A 442 28.35 0.39 18.96
CA THR A 442 28.24 1.69 18.28
C THR A 442 26.93 1.71 17.49
N PRO A 443 25.79 1.94 18.17
CA PRO A 443 24.49 1.84 17.54
C PRO A 443 24.31 2.83 16.40
N TYR A 444 23.42 2.48 15.47
CA TYR A 444 23.00 3.38 14.41
C TYR A 444 22.37 4.64 15.02
N VAL A 445 22.85 5.82 14.64
CA VAL A 445 22.26 7.09 15.09
C VAL A 445 21.06 7.40 14.20
N SER A 446 19.87 7.37 14.80
CA SER A 446 18.63 7.65 14.09
C SER A 446 18.56 9.09 13.60
N TYR A 447 17.95 9.27 12.42
CA TYR A 447 17.36 10.52 11.95
C TYR A 447 15.92 10.29 11.47
N GLY A 448 15.30 9.20 11.97
CA GLY A 448 14.08 8.59 11.47
C GLY A 448 12.91 8.59 12.45
N PRO A 449 11.85 7.81 12.16
CA PRO A 449 10.61 7.79 12.92
C PRO A 449 10.78 7.25 14.36
N TYR A 450 11.79 6.42 14.62
CA TYR A 450 12.11 5.87 15.94
C TYR A 450 13.60 6.02 16.28
N VAL A 451 13.91 6.12 17.57
CA VAL A 451 15.27 5.98 18.13
C VAL A 451 15.41 4.59 18.74
N LEU A 452 16.61 3.99 18.66
CA LEU A 452 16.91 2.76 19.37
C LEU A 452 17.15 3.10 20.85
N LYS A 453 16.28 2.57 21.72
CA LYS A 453 16.34 2.73 23.18
C LYS A 453 17.30 1.71 23.80
N ASP A 454 17.18 0.46 23.38
CA ASP A 454 17.85 -0.68 24.01
C ASP A 454 18.15 -1.76 22.96
N TRP A 455 19.28 -2.44 23.11
CA TRP A 455 19.71 -3.53 22.24
C TRP A 455 20.46 -4.58 23.04
N ASP A 456 19.76 -5.65 23.37
CA ASP A 456 20.30 -6.89 23.89
C ASP A 456 20.45 -7.88 22.71
N GLU A 457 21.69 -8.27 22.40
CA GLU A 457 22.01 -9.17 21.27
C GLU A 457 21.42 -10.57 21.42
N ASP A 458 21.07 -10.97 22.64
CA ASP A 458 20.55 -12.28 22.95
C ASP A 458 19.02 -12.31 23.10
N LEU A 459 18.41 -11.20 23.55
CA LEU A 459 17.01 -11.13 23.95
C LEU A 459 16.11 -10.24 23.08
N LYS A 460 16.47 -8.97 22.82
CA LYS A 460 15.55 -8.00 22.17
C LYS A 460 16.17 -6.68 21.72
N LEU A 461 15.48 -6.01 20.81
CA LEU A 461 15.67 -4.59 20.49
C LEU A 461 14.43 -3.80 20.90
N VAL A 462 14.62 -2.63 21.51
CA VAL A 462 13.53 -1.70 21.85
C VAL A 462 13.73 -0.37 21.13
N PHE A 463 12.72 0.05 20.40
CA PHE A 463 12.65 1.31 19.68
C PHE A 463 11.61 2.21 20.35
N ASN A 464 11.88 3.51 20.46
CA ASN A 464 10.92 4.51 20.93
C ASN A 464 10.63 5.51 19.82
N LYS A 465 9.40 6.02 19.74
CA LYS A 465 9.02 7.08 18.80
C LYS A 465 9.98 8.26 18.96
N ASN A 466 10.53 8.74 17.86
CA ASN A 466 11.38 9.92 17.85
C ASN A 466 10.49 11.18 17.88
N TYR A 467 10.39 11.83 19.04
CA TYR A 467 9.57 13.04 19.20
C TYR A 467 10.23 14.30 18.64
N ASP A 468 11.47 14.24 18.16
CA ASP A 468 12.11 15.30 17.35
C ASP A 468 11.97 15.04 15.84
N TYR A 469 11.37 13.93 15.42
CA TYR A 469 11.13 13.64 14.01
C TYR A 469 10.10 14.59 13.39
N VAL A 470 10.43 15.13 12.21
CA VAL A 470 9.65 16.16 11.51
C VAL A 470 8.23 15.74 11.15
N LEU A 471 8.00 14.44 10.89
CA LEU A 471 6.67 13.90 10.58
C LEU A 471 6.11 13.03 11.72
N LYS A 472 6.49 13.26 12.99
CA LYS A 472 6.02 12.46 14.14
C LYS A 472 4.51 12.32 14.30
N GLY A 473 3.69 13.19 13.70
CA GLY A 473 2.23 13.02 13.64
C GLY A 473 1.76 11.82 12.78
N THR A 474 2.62 11.25 11.94
CA THR A 474 2.32 10.08 11.10
C THR A 474 2.56 8.73 11.81
N ILE A 475 2.96 8.75 13.08
CA ILE A 475 3.40 7.58 13.83
C ILE A 475 2.57 7.45 15.11
N ASN A 476 1.86 6.34 15.27
CA ASN A 476 1.02 6.13 16.46
C ASN A 476 1.74 5.39 17.59
N TYR A 477 2.52 4.34 17.29
CA TYR A 477 3.20 3.56 18.33
C TYR A 477 4.25 4.40 19.06
N LYS A 478 4.16 4.45 20.39
CA LYS A 478 5.13 5.13 21.26
C LYS A 478 6.42 4.33 21.43
N SER A 479 6.31 3.00 21.40
CA SER A 479 7.42 2.07 21.47
C SER A 479 7.15 0.82 20.63
N ILE A 480 8.21 0.23 20.08
CA ILE A 480 8.21 -1.07 19.43
C ILE A 480 9.29 -1.94 20.08
N GLU A 481 8.94 -3.15 20.49
CA GLU A 481 9.89 -4.16 20.98
C GLU A 481 9.93 -5.35 20.02
N TYR A 482 11.12 -5.72 19.57
CA TYR A 482 11.37 -6.94 18.79
C TYR A 482 12.09 -7.97 19.66
N ASN A 483 11.41 -9.05 20.03
CA ASN A 483 11.97 -10.18 20.76
C ASN A 483 12.76 -11.08 19.80
N LEU A 484 13.98 -11.48 20.17
CA LEU A 484 14.83 -12.38 19.40
C LEU A 484 14.46 -13.83 19.71
N VAL A 485 13.93 -14.55 18.72
CA VAL A 485 13.47 -15.94 18.87
C VAL A 485 14.31 -16.91 18.04
N ALA A 486 14.56 -18.11 18.55
CA ALA A 486 15.27 -19.16 17.83
C ALA A 486 14.41 -19.86 16.77
N SER A 487 13.08 -19.80 16.88
CA SER A 487 12.16 -20.46 15.94
C SER A 487 10.76 -19.80 15.90
N PRO A 488 9.96 -20.07 14.85
CA PRO A 488 8.54 -19.70 14.80
C PRO A 488 7.71 -20.30 15.95
N ASP A 489 8.07 -21.49 16.44
CA ASP A 489 7.38 -22.13 17.58
C ASP A 489 7.61 -21.35 18.89
N GLU A 490 8.79 -20.74 19.06
CA GLU A 490 9.04 -19.85 20.20
C GLU A 490 8.23 -18.55 20.10
N ALA A 491 8.14 -17.95 18.91
CA ALA A 491 7.24 -16.80 18.67
C ALA A 491 5.78 -17.13 18.98
N LEU A 492 5.29 -18.31 18.53
CA LEU A 492 3.95 -18.80 18.83
C LEU A 492 3.70 -18.89 20.34
N ASN A 493 4.64 -19.46 21.10
CA ASN A 493 4.52 -19.55 22.56
C ASN A 493 4.48 -18.15 23.20
N LEU A 494 5.33 -17.22 22.78
CA LEU A 494 5.30 -15.83 23.25
C LEU A 494 3.96 -15.13 22.94
N PHE A 495 3.35 -15.41 21.80
CA PHE A 495 2.05 -14.85 21.43
C PHE A 495 0.94 -15.41 22.31
N GLU A 496 0.95 -16.72 22.58
CA GLU A 496 -0.03 -17.38 23.47
C GLU A 496 0.13 -16.94 24.94
N GLU A 497 1.34 -16.57 25.35
CA GLU A 497 1.64 -15.92 26.64
C GLU A 497 1.25 -14.42 26.67
N ASN A 498 0.74 -13.84 25.58
CA ASN A 498 0.49 -12.40 25.39
C ASN A 498 1.74 -11.52 25.58
N ARG A 499 2.92 -12.04 25.26
CA ARG A 499 4.23 -11.35 25.33
C ARG A 499 4.65 -10.71 24.01
N ILE A 500 4.15 -11.21 22.88
CA ILE A 500 4.19 -10.51 21.59
C ILE A 500 2.79 -10.34 21.04
N ASP A 501 2.62 -9.37 20.14
CA ASP A 501 1.33 -8.85 19.69
C ASP A 501 1.05 -9.18 18.21
N VAL A 502 1.93 -9.93 17.55
CA VAL A 502 1.81 -10.38 16.16
C VAL A 502 2.56 -11.71 15.93
N ILE A 503 2.03 -12.59 15.08
CA ILE A 503 2.74 -13.75 14.49
C ILE A 503 2.35 -13.96 13.03
N GLU A 504 3.29 -14.43 12.22
CA GLU A 504 3.00 -15.02 10.91
C GLU A 504 2.48 -16.46 11.10
N LEU A 505 1.46 -16.84 10.33
CA LEU A 505 0.80 -18.15 10.45
C LEU A 505 1.28 -19.12 9.37
N ASN A 506 2.01 -20.14 9.79
CA ASN A 506 2.22 -21.35 8.99
C ASN A 506 0.96 -22.25 9.01
N ALA A 507 0.97 -23.31 8.19
CA ALA A 507 -0.16 -24.23 8.04
C ALA A 507 -0.71 -24.84 9.34
N VAL A 508 0.16 -25.21 10.29
CA VAL A 508 -0.27 -25.80 11.56
C VAL A 508 -0.93 -24.74 12.44
N THR A 509 -0.30 -23.57 12.55
CA THR A 509 -0.80 -22.44 13.34
C THR A 509 -2.08 -21.82 12.77
N TYR A 510 -2.20 -21.75 11.44
CA TYR A 510 -3.39 -21.18 10.80
C TYR A 510 -4.65 -21.99 11.13
N LYS A 511 -4.59 -23.34 11.09
CA LYS A 511 -5.73 -24.19 11.51
C LYS A 511 -6.18 -23.93 12.94
N LYS A 512 -5.24 -23.63 13.85
CA LYS A 512 -5.54 -23.31 15.25
C LYS A 512 -6.29 -21.99 15.40
N TYR A 513 -6.07 -21.04 14.48
CA TYR A 513 -6.56 -19.67 14.59
C TYR A 513 -7.55 -19.23 13.51
N ALA A 514 -7.90 -20.05 12.51
CA ALA A 514 -8.67 -19.63 11.34
C ALA A 514 -9.98 -18.85 11.62
N GLU A 515 -10.64 -19.11 12.76
CA GLU A 515 -11.88 -18.42 13.21
C GLU A 515 -11.63 -17.03 13.86
N ARG A 516 -10.37 -16.59 13.96
CA ARG A 516 -9.96 -15.33 14.60
C ARG A 516 -10.16 -14.16 13.64
N LYS A 517 -11.01 -13.20 14.02
CA LYS A 517 -11.29 -11.96 13.26
C LYS A 517 -10.09 -11.03 13.06
N ASN A 518 -9.01 -11.27 13.77
CA ASN A 518 -7.77 -10.49 13.75
C ASN A 518 -6.64 -11.16 12.93
N ILE A 519 -7.00 -12.08 12.03
CA ILE A 519 -6.13 -12.57 10.96
C ILE A 519 -6.29 -11.66 9.74
N PHE A 520 -5.18 -11.14 9.25
CA PHE A 520 -5.09 -10.42 7.98
C PHE A 520 -4.36 -11.33 6.99
N ARG A 521 -4.90 -11.46 5.77
CA ARG A 521 -4.31 -12.25 4.69
C ARG A 521 -3.92 -11.33 3.54
N ASP A 522 -2.98 -11.79 2.74
CA ASP A 522 -2.51 -11.07 1.55
C ASP A 522 -2.23 -12.09 0.45
N PHE A 523 -2.66 -11.81 -0.78
CA PHE A 523 -2.33 -12.62 -1.94
C PHE A 523 -1.00 -12.13 -2.52
N THR A 524 0.03 -12.99 -2.51
CA THR A 524 1.37 -12.59 -2.94
C THR A 524 1.53 -12.43 -4.46
N GLY A 525 0.45 -12.63 -5.23
CA GLY A 525 0.44 -12.51 -6.69
C GLY A 525 1.07 -13.69 -7.44
N PHE A 526 1.27 -14.83 -6.80
CA PHE A 526 1.82 -16.04 -7.43
C PHE A 526 0.78 -17.19 -7.50
N PRO A 527 0.43 -17.72 -8.69
CA PRO A 527 -0.27 -18.99 -8.81
C PRO A 527 0.68 -20.15 -8.49
N MET A 528 0.14 -21.15 -7.80
CA MET A 528 0.81 -22.40 -7.47
C MET A 528 0.21 -23.54 -8.30
N PHE A 529 1.07 -24.36 -8.89
CA PHE A 529 0.68 -25.47 -9.75
C PHE A 529 1.66 -26.65 -9.73
N LEU A 530 1.18 -27.81 -10.16
CA LEU A 530 2.03 -28.90 -10.62
C LEU A 530 2.34 -28.64 -12.10
N THR A 531 3.58 -28.25 -12.39
CA THR A 531 4.07 -28.19 -13.76
C THR A 531 4.04 -29.58 -14.37
N ILE A 532 3.43 -29.72 -15.54
CA ILE A 532 3.50 -30.92 -16.38
C ILE A 532 4.53 -30.65 -17.47
N ASN A 533 5.47 -31.57 -17.67
CA ASN A 533 6.37 -31.55 -18.81
C ASN A 533 5.84 -32.45 -19.93
N THR A 534 5.53 -31.86 -21.08
CA THR A 534 5.19 -32.61 -22.31
C THR A 534 6.28 -32.53 -23.38
N ALA A 535 7.38 -31.80 -23.15
CA ALA A 535 8.47 -31.66 -24.11
C ALA A 535 9.57 -32.73 -23.90
N PRO A 536 10.36 -33.04 -24.94
CA PRO A 536 11.57 -33.83 -24.76
C PRO A 536 12.61 -33.05 -23.94
N PRO A 537 13.57 -33.72 -23.26
CA PRO A 537 14.62 -33.03 -22.52
C PRO A 537 15.43 -32.07 -23.40
N ARG A 538 15.74 -30.87 -22.88
CA ARG A 538 16.60 -29.87 -23.56
C ARG A 538 18.07 -30.29 -23.62
N ASN A 539 18.45 -31.31 -22.86
CA ASN A 539 19.75 -31.96 -22.92
C ASN A 539 19.71 -33.12 -23.93
N GLU A 540 20.35 -32.94 -25.09
CA GLU A 540 20.44 -33.97 -26.15
C GLU A 540 21.02 -35.30 -25.66
N ASN A 541 21.89 -35.27 -24.64
CA ASN A 541 22.51 -36.44 -24.04
C ASN A 541 21.68 -37.04 -22.89
N SER A 542 20.43 -36.60 -22.71
CA SER A 542 19.61 -37.06 -21.58
C SER A 542 19.18 -38.53 -21.72
N THR A 543 19.43 -39.29 -20.66
CA THR A 543 18.91 -40.65 -20.47
C THR A 543 17.47 -40.66 -19.97
N PHE A 544 16.95 -39.53 -19.48
CA PHE A 544 15.55 -39.41 -19.10
C PHE A 544 14.65 -39.46 -20.34
N LYS A 545 13.48 -40.09 -20.20
CA LYS A 545 12.42 -40.15 -21.19
C LYS A 545 11.11 -39.85 -20.46
N PRO A 546 10.40 -38.75 -20.79
CA PRO A 546 9.11 -38.45 -20.19
C PRO A 546 8.13 -39.61 -20.38
N ALA A 547 7.25 -39.83 -19.41
CA ALA A 547 6.21 -40.82 -19.49
C ALA A 547 5.27 -40.49 -20.68
N LYS A 548 5.20 -41.37 -21.68
CA LYS A 548 4.46 -41.08 -22.94
C LYS A 548 2.99 -40.72 -22.71
N ILE A 549 2.35 -41.26 -21.67
CA ILE A 549 0.97 -40.94 -21.31
C ILE A 549 0.76 -39.48 -20.87
N MET A 550 1.82 -38.74 -20.53
CA MET A 550 1.75 -37.28 -20.32
C MET A 550 1.30 -36.53 -21.59
N GLN A 551 1.44 -37.13 -22.79
CA GLN A 551 0.89 -36.59 -24.03
C GLN A 551 -0.64 -36.79 -24.14
N ASP A 552 -1.21 -37.76 -23.44
CA ASP A 552 -2.65 -38.01 -23.45
C ASP A 552 -3.39 -36.92 -22.67
N VAL A 553 -4.31 -36.25 -23.34
CA VAL A 553 -5.06 -35.14 -22.77
C VAL A 553 -6.06 -35.60 -21.71
N ARG A 554 -6.65 -36.81 -21.84
CA ARG A 554 -7.53 -37.40 -20.83
C ARG A 554 -6.74 -37.71 -19.56
N PHE A 555 -5.49 -38.18 -19.68
CA PHE A 555 -4.62 -38.38 -18.53
C PHE A 555 -4.33 -37.06 -17.80
N ARG A 556 -3.97 -35.98 -18.51
CA ARG A 556 -3.76 -34.66 -17.89
C ARG A 556 -5.04 -34.10 -17.28
N GLN A 557 -6.19 -34.27 -17.92
CA GLN A 557 -7.50 -33.93 -17.35
C GLN A 557 -7.85 -34.78 -16.12
N ALA A 558 -7.48 -36.06 -16.08
CA ALA A 558 -7.64 -36.90 -14.90
C ALA A 558 -6.81 -36.36 -13.73
N LEU A 559 -5.56 -35.95 -13.96
CA LEU A 559 -4.75 -35.26 -12.94
C LEU A 559 -5.41 -33.94 -12.49
N LEU A 560 -5.96 -33.15 -13.42
CA LEU A 560 -6.65 -31.88 -13.11
C LEU A 560 -7.87 -32.06 -12.20
N TYR A 561 -8.78 -32.95 -12.60
CA TYR A 561 -10.04 -33.21 -11.90
C TYR A 561 -9.85 -34.10 -10.67
N GLY A 562 -8.75 -34.85 -10.59
CA GLY A 562 -8.43 -35.76 -9.48
C GLY A 562 -7.69 -35.10 -8.32
N PHE A 563 -7.21 -33.87 -8.48
CA PHE A 563 -6.52 -33.16 -7.41
C PHE A 563 -7.49 -32.43 -6.49
N ASP A 564 -7.65 -32.90 -5.24
CA ASP A 564 -8.46 -32.23 -4.23
C ASP A 564 -7.74 -30.97 -3.71
N ARG A 565 -8.02 -29.85 -4.37
CA ARG A 565 -7.46 -28.54 -4.01
C ARG A 565 -7.97 -28.06 -2.65
N VAL A 566 -9.21 -28.41 -2.29
CA VAL A 566 -9.81 -27.97 -1.03
C VAL A 566 -9.10 -28.65 0.11
N ASP A 567 -8.95 -29.98 0.09
CA ASP A 567 -8.13 -30.70 1.07
C ASP A 567 -6.67 -30.23 1.03
N TYR A 568 -6.05 -30.14 -0.15
CA TYR A 568 -4.64 -29.78 -0.26
C TYR A 568 -4.32 -28.40 0.36
N ASN A 569 -5.11 -27.37 0.04
CA ASN A 569 -4.90 -26.03 0.57
C ASN A 569 -5.46 -25.86 1.98
N ALA A 570 -6.48 -26.61 2.41
CA ALA A 570 -6.98 -26.57 3.78
C ALA A 570 -6.16 -27.42 4.76
N ASN A 571 -5.34 -28.36 4.27
CA ASN A 571 -4.59 -29.28 5.11
C ASN A 571 -3.07 -29.24 5.00
N TYR A 572 -2.49 -28.86 3.85
CA TYR A 572 -1.05 -29.04 3.58
C TYR A 572 -0.31 -27.81 3.01
N ASP A 573 -0.99 -26.92 2.30
CA ASP A 573 -0.39 -25.75 1.62
C ASP A 573 -0.85 -24.38 2.16
N ILE A 574 -1.56 -24.38 3.28
CA ILE A 574 -2.02 -23.20 4.02
C ILE A 574 -0.83 -22.26 4.33
N PRO A 575 -0.97 -20.92 4.22
CA PRO A 575 -2.20 -20.17 4.01
C PRO A 575 -2.56 -19.89 2.54
N ASN A 576 -2.01 -20.65 1.58
CA ASN A 576 -2.48 -20.59 0.20
C ASN A 576 -3.97 -20.97 0.09
N LEU A 577 -4.63 -20.51 -0.96
CA LEU A 577 -6.06 -20.75 -1.21
C LEU A 577 -6.26 -21.68 -2.40
N PRO A 578 -7.26 -22.58 -2.40
CA PRO A 578 -7.54 -23.42 -3.55
C PRO A 578 -7.83 -22.57 -4.79
N SER A 579 -7.22 -22.96 -5.93
CA SER A 579 -7.37 -22.23 -7.19
C SER A 579 -7.47 -23.20 -8.34
N PHE A 580 -8.55 -23.09 -9.12
CA PHE A 580 -8.78 -23.90 -10.30
C PHE A 580 -8.24 -23.26 -11.60
N ILE A 581 -7.82 -21.99 -11.53
CA ILE A 581 -7.30 -21.22 -12.67
C ILE A 581 -5.76 -21.16 -12.67
N PRO A 582 -5.11 -21.06 -13.85
CA PRO A 582 -3.64 -21.09 -13.99
C PRO A 582 -2.94 -19.76 -13.61
N VAL A 583 -3.71 -18.72 -13.31
CA VAL A 583 -3.27 -17.35 -13.01
C VAL A 583 -3.49 -17.03 -11.52
N PRO A 584 -2.91 -15.93 -10.96
CA PRO A 584 -3.15 -15.53 -9.58
C PRO A 584 -4.65 -15.52 -9.21
N SER A 585 -5.01 -16.01 -8.02
CA SER A 585 -6.43 -16.14 -7.62
C SER A 585 -7.11 -14.80 -7.34
N ASN A 586 -6.33 -13.75 -7.09
CA ASN A 586 -6.77 -12.36 -6.92
C ASN A 586 -6.71 -11.55 -8.23
N ILE A 587 -6.57 -12.20 -9.39
CA ILE A 587 -6.48 -11.48 -10.67
C ILE A 587 -7.83 -10.85 -11.06
N LYS A 588 -7.75 -9.71 -11.73
CA LYS A 588 -8.88 -8.86 -12.14
C LYS A 588 -8.81 -8.60 -13.66
N MET A 589 -9.76 -7.88 -14.24
CA MET A 589 -9.51 -7.29 -15.56
C MET A 589 -8.61 -6.06 -15.42
N TYR A 590 -9.01 -5.16 -14.53
CA TYR A 590 -8.36 -3.90 -14.22
C TYR A 590 -7.98 -3.88 -12.75
N ILE A 591 -6.89 -3.19 -12.41
CA ILE A 591 -6.47 -2.99 -11.02
C ILE A 591 -7.61 -2.44 -10.14
N GLN A 592 -8.46 -1.59 -10.73
CA GLN A 592 -9.59 -0.91 -10.12
C GLN A 592 -10.83 -1.78 -9.87
N ASP A 593 -10.94 -2.96 -10.51
CA ASP A 593 -12.16 -3.76 -10.38
C ASP A 593 -12.41 -4.13 -8.90
N PRO A 594 -13.64 -3.97 -8.39
CA PRO A 594 -14.02 -4.51 -7.09
C PRO A 594 -14.11 -6.05 -7.10
N MET A 595 -14.04 -6.69 -8.27
CA MET A 595 -14.34 -8.09 -8.48
C MET A 595 -13.14 -8.85 -9.10
N PHE A 596 -12.74 -9.96 -8.46
CA PHE A 596 -11.80 -10.91 -9.08
C PHE A 596 -12.46 -11.65 -10.25
N TYR A 597 -11.66 -12.05 -11.23
CA TYR A 597 -12.13 -12.81 -12.40
C TYR A 597 -12.91 -14.08 -12.03
N THR A 598 -12.54 -14.74 -10.93
CA THR A 598 -13.22 -15.94 -10.37
C THR A 598 -14.63 -15.68 -9.85
N SER A 599 -15.04 -14.42 -9.74
CA SER A 599 -16.41 -14.01 -9.40
C SER A 599 -17.20 -13.48 -10.61
N SER A 600 -16.57 -13.38 -11.79
CA SER A 600 -17.23 -12.87 -13.01
C SER A 600 -18.35 -13.81 -13.49
N PRO A 601 -19.45 -13.25 -14.05
CA PRO A 601 -20.53 -14.06 -14.66
C PRO A 601 -20.02 -15.05 -15.72
N GLN A 602 -19.02 -14.65 -16.50
CA GLN A 602 -18.41 -15.44 -17.56
C GLN A 602 -17.71 -16.69 -16.99
N TYR A 603 -16.92 -16.55 -15.92
CA TYR A 603 -16.29 -17.68 -15.24
C TYR A 603 -17.32 -18.63 -14.61
N LEU A 604 -18.35 -18.08 -13.95
CA LEU A 604 -19.40 -18.89 -13.34
C LEU A 604 -20.21 -19.68 -14.39
N ALA A 605 -20.50 -19.07 -15.54
CA ALA A 605 -21.15 -19.75 -16.66
C ALA A 605 -20.27 -20.85 -17.29
N LEU A 606 -18.93 -20.67 -17.33
CA LEU A 606 -18.01 -21.71 -17.75
C LEU A 606 -18.00 -22.89 -16.77
N LEU A 607 -18.03 -22.64 -15.46
CA LEU A 607 -18.14 -23.70 -14.45
C LEU A 607 -19.44 -24.52 -14.60
N GLU A 608 -20.58 -23.86 -14.81
CA GLU A 608 -21.85 -24.52 -15.10
C GLU A 608 -21.77 -25.37 -16.38
N LYS A 609 -21.24 -24.80 -17.47
CA LYS A 609 -21.02 -25.49 -18.76
C LYS A 609 -20.16 -26.74 -18.62
N LEU A 610 -19.13 -26.70 -17.77
CA LEU A 610 -18.22 -27.82 -17.53
C LEU A 610 -18.77 -28.85 -16.54
N GLY A 611 -19.89 -28.57 -15.86
CA GLY A 611 -20.44 -29.40 -14.78
C GLY A 611 -19.56 -29.40 -13.53
N VAL A 612 -18.90 -28.28 -13.23
CA VAL A 612 -17.98 -28.11 -12.09
C VAL A 612 -18.64 -27.20 -11.05
N PRO A 613 -19.02 -27.70 -9.85
CA PRO A 613 -19.46 -26.84 -8.76
C PRO A 613 -18.31 -25.93 -8.30
N ALA A 614 -18.58 -24.64 -8.07
CA ALA A 614 -17.53 -23.66 -7.75
C ALA A 614 -16.76 -24.01 -6.48
N GLU A 615 -17.47 -24.52 -5.46
CA GLU A 615 -16.94 -24.97 -4.18
C GLU A 615 -16.04 -26.21 -4.28
N SER A 616 -16.10 -26.96 -5.40
CA SER A 616 -15.21 -28.09 -5.64
C SER A 616 -13.80 -27.68 -6.07
N TYR A 617 -13.63 -26.44 -6.56
CA TYR A 617 -12.42 -25.98 -7.24
C TYR A 617 -11.92 -26.98 -8.30
N GLY A 618 -12.86 -27.60 -9.04
CA GLY A 618 -12.55 -28.58 -10.08
C GLY A 618 -12.27 -30.00 -9.57
N TYR A 619 -12.41 -30.31 -8.29
CA TYR A 619 -12.27 -31.68 -7.80
C TYR A 619 -13.52 -32.52 -8.15
N LEU A 620 -13.37 -33.42 -9.12
CA LEU A 620 -14.42 -34.32 -9.64
C LEU A 620 -13.87 -35.75 -9.74
N PRO A 621 -13.69 -36.47 -8.61
CA PRO A 621 -12.95 -37.74 -8.56
C PRO A 621 -13.52 -38.82 -9.49
N THR A 622 -14.84 -38.94 -9.61
CA THR A 622 -15.46 -39.91 -10.54
C THR A 622 -15.16 -39.60 -12.01
N ARG A 623 -15.11 -38.31 -12.39
CA ARG A 623 -14.74 -37.87 -13.75
C ARG A 623 -13.25 -38.14 -14.00
N ALA A 624 -12.41 -37.85 -13.01
CA ALA A 624 -10.99 -38.12 -13.06
C ALA A 624 -10.69 -39.62 -13.25
N GLN A 625 -11.36 -40.49 -12.49
CA GLN A 625 -11.21 -41.94 -12.61
C GLN A 625 -11.62 -42.45 -14.00
N ALA A 626 -12.76 -42.00 -14.55
CA ALA A 626 -13.17 -42.39 -15.89
C ALA A 626 -12.14 -41.97 -16.97
N LEU A 627 -11.64 -40.73 -16.91
CA LEU A 627 -10.62 -40.22 -17.84
C LEU A 627 -9.28 -40.96 -17.70
N PHE A 628 -8.89 -41.31 -16.47
CA PHE A 628 -7.70 -42.12 -16.21
C PHE A 628 -7.87 -43.54 -16.76
N ASP A 629 -9.02 -44.18 -16.52
CA ASP A 629 -9.31 -45.55 -16.96
C ASP A 629 -9.25 -45.66 -18.49
N GLU A 630 -9.78 -44.67 -19.22
CA GLU A 630 -9.66 -44.57 -20.68
C GLU A 630 -8.20 -44.40 -21.15
N ALA A 631 -7.47 -43.42 -20.61
CA ALA A 631 -6.08 -43.17 -21.00
C ALA A 631 -5.15 -44.34 -20.66
N TYR A 632 -5.38 -45.01 -19.52
CA TYR A 632 -4.63 -46.17 -19.09
C TYR A 632 -4.95 -47.41 -19.95
N ALA A 633 -6.21 -47.61 -20.37
CA ALA A 633 -6.58 -48.67 -21.29
C ALA A 633 -5.84 -48.55 -22.62
N ASP A 634 -5.84 -47.36 -23.23
CA ASP A 634 -5.13 -47.11 -24.49
C ASP A 634 -3.59 -47.21 -24.32
N TRP A 635 -3.06 -46.83 -23.16
CA TRP A 635 -1.64 -47.00 -22.82
C TRP A 635 -1.26 -48.49 -22.70
N ILE A 636 -2.14 -49.34 -22.15
CA ILE A 636 -1.95 -50.80 -22.13
C ILE A 636 -2.10 -51.40 -23.55
N GLU A 637 -3.05 -50.92 -24.37
CA GLU A 637 -3.21 -51.38 -25.76
C GLU A 637 -1.98 -51.03 -26.63
N ALA A 638 -1.32 -49.90 -26.35
CA ALA A 638 -0.03 -49.53 -26.92
C ALA A 638 1.16 -50.43 -26.49
N GLY A 639 0.89 -51.49 -25.72
CA GLY A 639 1.86 -52.54 -25.37
C GLY A 639 2.65 -52.29 -24.08
N ASN A 640 2.27 -51.30 -23.28
CA ASN A 640 2.88 -51.05 -21.98
C ASN A 640 2.29 -51.98 -20.89
N THR A 641 2.98 -52.10 -19.75
CA THR A 641 2.56 -52.99 -18.65
C THR A 641 2.96 -52.44 -17.29
N GLY A 642 2.14 -52.70 -16.25
CA GLY A 642 2.39 -52.24 -14.88
C GLY A 642 1.98 -50.77 -14.68
N PRO A 643 2.36 -50.14 -13.56
CA PRO A 643 1.96 -48.77 -13.30
C PRO A 643 2.65 -47.77 -14.23
N VAL A 644 1.93 -46.72 -14.59
CA VAL A 644 2.49 -45.48 -15.14
C VAL A 644 3.42 -44.86 -14.09
N VAL A 645 4.72 -44.83 -14.36
CA VAL A 645 5.69 -44.19 -13.45
C VAL A 645 5.89 -42.73 -13.84
N ILE A 646 5.60 -41.82 -12.91
CA ILE A 646 5.74 -40.37 -13.07
C ILE A 646 6.86 -39.87 -12.15
N LYS A 647 7.91 -39.27 -12.71
CA LYS A 647 9.01 -38.66 -11.95
C LYS A 647 8.62 -37.26 -11.47
N LEU A 648 8.31 -37.13 -10.18
CA LEU A 648 8.06 -35.87 -9.49
C LEU A 648 9.33 -35.36 -8.82
N ILE A 649 9.88 -34.23 -9.28
CA ILE A 649 11.02 -33.58 -8.61
C ILE A 649 10.54 -32.59 -7.53
N SER A 650 11.24 -32.57 -6.40
CA SER A 650 10.94 -31.71 -5.24
C SER A 650 12.24 -31.21 -4.59
N PRO A 651 12.29 -30.03 -3.95
CA PRO A 651 13.47 -29.62 -3.20
C PRO A 651 13.70 -30.50 -1.95
N ASP A 652 14.97 -30.66 -1.58
CA ASP A 652 15.39 -31.47 -0.43
C ASP A 652 15.16 -30.77 0.92
N SER A 653 13.89 -30.56 1.30
CA SER A 653 13.47 -30.07 2.61
C SER A 653 12.27 -30.87 3.15
N ASP A 654 12.10 -30.91 4.47
CA ASP A 654 11.07 -31.76 5.10
C ASP A 654 9.64 -31.38 4.68
N ILE A 655 9.35 -30.07 4.56
CA ILE A 655 8.07 -29.55 4.08
C ILE A 655 7.84 -29.95 2.61
N ALA A 656 8.85 -29.79 1.76
CA ALA A 656 8.73 -30.10 0.33
C ALA A 656 8.64 -31.61 0.05
N LYS A 657 9.32 -32.44 0.85
CA LYS A 657 9.15 -33.90 0.88
C LYS A 657 7.74 -34.28 1.29
N ALA A 658 7.22 -33.69 2.37
CA ALA A 658 5.86 -33.94 2.82
C ALA A 658 4.83 -33.58 1.73
N ASN A 659 4.96 -32.41 1.09
CA ASN A 659 4.05 -31.99 0.02
C ASN A 659 4.15 -32.88 -1.23
N ALA A 660 5.36 -33.25 -1.67
CA ALA A 660 5.51 -34.19 -2.79
C ALA A 660 4.95 -35.60 -2.49
N ASN A 661 5.13 -36.10 -1.27
CA ASN A 661 4.54 -37.38 -0.84
C ASN A 661 3.01 -37.32 -0.70
N ARG A 662 2.42 -36.14 -0.48
CA ARG A 662 0.96 -35.94 -0.52
C ARG A 662 0.43 -35.92 -1.94
N VAL A 663 1.10 -35.25 -2.87
CA VAL A 663 0.78 -35.31 -4.32
C VAL A 663 0.83 -36.77 -4.81
N LYS A 664 1.83 -37.54 -4.36
CA LYS A 664 1.90 -38.99 -4.57
C LYS A 664 0.66 -39.73 -4.06
N ALA A 665 0.33 -39.57 -2.77
CA ALA A 665 -0.82 -40.24 -2.16
C ALA A 665 -2.14 -39.90 -2.86
N VAL A 666 -2.41 -38.62 -3.16
CA VAL A 666 -3.64 -38.17 -3.84
C VAL A 666 -3.90 -38.94 -5.14
N TYR A 667 -2.89 -39.11 -5.99
CA TYR A 667 -3.07 -39.81 -7.26
C TYR A 667 -2.99 -41.35 -7.13
N GLU A 668 -2.15 -41.89 -6.24
CA GLU A 668 -2.05 -43.34 -6.04
C GLU A 668 -3.28 -43.94 -5.34
N ASP A 669 -3.88 -43.21 -4.41
CA ASP A 669 -5.13 -43.63 -3.74
C ASP A 669 -6.34 -43.49 -4.67
N LEU A 670 -6.38 -42.44 -5.51
CA LEU A 670 -7.50 -42.20 -6.44
C LEU A 670 -7.50 -43.17 -7.63
N PHE A 671 -6.33 -43.45 -8.22
CA PHE A 671 -6.20 -44.26 -9.43
C PHE A 671 -5.69 -45.69 -9.20
N GLY A 672 -5.13 -45.99 -8.02
CA GLY A 672 -4.56 -47.30 -7.69
C GLY A 672 -3.05 -47.38 -7.98
N SER A 673 -2.28 -47.73 -6.96
CA SER A 673 -0.81 -47.84 -7.02
C SER A 673 -0.29 -48.95 -7.94
N ASP A 674 -1.16 -49.86 -8.38
CA ASP A 674 -0.90 -50.87 -9.41
C ASP A 674 -1.01 -50.32 -10.85
N ARG A 675 -1.62 -49.13 -11.02
CA ARG A 675 -1.87 -48.46 -12.31
C ARG A 675 -1.13 -47.14 -12.48
N ILE A 676 -0.82 -46.43 -11.39
CA ILE A 676 0.06 -45.25 -11.38
C ILE A 676 1.06 -45.33 -10.22
N THR A 677 2.25 -44.77 -10.41
CA THR A 677 3.23 -44.56 -9.34
C THR A 677 3.90 -43.20 -9.51
N ILE A 678 3.78 -42.33 -8.52
CA ILE A 678 4.53 -41.07 -8.44
C ILE A 678 5.85 -41.38 -7.70
N ASP A 679 6.96 -41.29 -8.42
CA ASP A 679 8.32 -41.47 -7.89
C ASP A 679 8.90 -40.10 -7.49
N VAL A 680 9.17 -39.92 -6.19
CA VAL A 680 9.51 -38.62 -5.60
C VAL A 680 11.03 -38.45 -5.50
N HIS A 681 11.57 -37.58 -6.36
CA HIS A 681 13.00 -37.26 -6.42
C HIS A 681 13.25 -35.96 -5.66
N SER A 682 13.68 -36.09 -4.39
CA SER A 682 14.11 -34.95 -3.57
C SER A 682 15.54 -34.55 -3.94
N LEU A 683 15.74 -33.31 -4.38
CA LEU A 683 16.99 -32.82 -4.95
C LEU A 683 17.50 -31.56 -4.25
N ALA A 684 18.81 -31.48 -4.03
CA ALA A 684 19.50 -30.25 -3.60
C ALA A 684 19.31 -29.13 -4.65
N LYS A 685 19.40 -27.86 -4.23
CA LYS A 685 19.03 -26.68 -5.03
C LYS A 685 19.69 -26.65 -6.41
N GLU A 686 20.99 -26.90 -6.49
CA GLU A 686 21.79 -26.85 -7.71
C GLU A 686 21.39 -27.97 -8.68
N GLN A 687 21.21 -29.19 -8.14
CA GLN A 687 20.78 -30.35 -8.93
C GLN A 687 19.33 -30.20 -9.40
N ARG A 688 18.43 -29.70 -8.55
CA ARG A 688 17.05 -29.38 -8.93
C ARG A 688 17.04 -28.36 -10.07
N SER A 689 17.78 -27.26 -9.93
CA SER A 689 17.89 -26.22 -10.96
C SER A 689 18.37 -26.78 -12.30
N LEU A 690 19.37 -27.68 -12.29
CA LEU A 690 19.86 -28.34 -13.50
C LEU A 690 18.79 -29.26 -14.14
N VAL A 691 18.13 -30.11 -13.34
CA VAL A 691 17.10 -31.06 -13.82
C VAL A 691 15.84 -30.32 -14.32
N SER A 692 15.41 -29.27 -13.60
CA SER A 692 14.33 -28.37 -14.04
C SER A 692 14.70 -27.65 -15.33
N LYS A 693 15.91 -27.10 -15.44
CA LYS A 693 16.39 -26.46 -16.66
C LYS A 693 16.43 -27.44 -17.84
N ASN A 694 16.89 -28.67 -17.64
CA ASN A 694 17.02 -29.63 -18.73
C ASN A 694 15.70 -30.32 -19.13
N TRP A 695 14.58 -30.04 -18.44
CA TRP A 695 13.30 -30.75 -18.61
C TRP A 695 13.44 -32.28 -18.39
N GLU A 696 14.21 -32.65 -17.37
CA GLU A 696 14.53 -34.05 -17.02
C GLU A 696 13.61 -34.61 -15.91
N PHE A 697 12.31 -34.29 -16.00
CA PHE A 697 11.26 -34.68 -15.06
C PHE A 697 9.90 -34.79 -15.78
N ASP A 698 8.90 -35.44 -15.17
CA ASP A 698 7.52 -35.46 -15.65
C ASP A 698 6.68 -34.38 -14.96
N MET A 699 6.84 -34.25 -13.63
CA MET A 699 6.17 -33.23 -12.82
C MET A 699 7.12 -32.50 -11.85
N THR A 700 6.80 -31.24 -11.53
CA THR A 700 7.40 -30.48 -10.40
C THR A 700 6.35 -29.60 -9.75
N ILE A 701 6.46 -29.39 -8.43
CA ILE A 701 5.66 -28.39 -7.70
C ILE A 701 6.33 -27.02 -7.86
N GLY A 702 5.57 -25.98 -8.20
CA GLY A 702 6.09 -24.63 -8.36
C GLY A 702 5.01 -23.60 -8.66
N GLY A 703 5.43 -22.45 -9.16
CA GLY A 703 4.57 -21.33 -9.54
C GLY A 703 5.37 -20.31 -10.36
N ILE A 704 4.68 -19.51 -11.17
CA ILE A 704 5.25 -18.34 -11.86
C ILE A 704 4.28 -17.18 -11.74
N GLY A 705 4.75 -16.03 -11.27
CA GLY A 705 3.97 -14.81 -11.15
C GLY A 705 4.69 -13.65 -11.81
N PHE A 706 3.93 -12.71 -12.36
CA PHE A 706 4.45 -11.51 -13.02
C PHE A 706 4.45 -10.28 -12.11
N GLY A 707 4.41 -10.50 -10.79
CA GLY A 707 4.30 -9.43 -9.79
C GLY A 707 3.01 -8.65 -9.92
N GLY A 708 3.05 -7.35 -9.65
CA GLY A 708 1.91 -6.43 -9.74
C GLY A 708 1.48 -6.05 -11.17
N SER A 709 1.60 -6.95 -12.15
CA SER A 709 0.90 -6.81 -13.43
C SER A 709 -0.42 -7.58 -13.34
N LEU A 710 -1.51 -7.05 -13.90
CA LEU A 710 -2.86 -7.36 -13.37
C LEU A 710 -3.94 -7.74 -14.40
N GLY A 711 -3.69 -7.65 -15.71
CA GLY A 711 -4.70 -8.03 -16.71
C GLY A 711 -4.92 -9.55 -16.82
N VAL A 712 -6.07 -10.06 -16.38
CA VAL A 712 -6.40 -11.50 -16.46
C VAL A 712 -6.34 -12.04 -17.88
N TRP A 713 -6.84 -11.27 -18.85
CA TRP A 713 -6.97 -11.65 -20.24
C TRP A 713 -5.62 -12.03 -20.88
N TRP A 714 -4.54 -11.35 -20.52
CA TRP A 714 -3.19 -11.64 -21.05
C TRP A 714 -2.49 -12.74 -20.25
N GLN A 715 -2.57 -12.70 -18.92
CA GLN A 715 -1.93 -13.70 -18.07
C GLN A 715 -2.51 -15.09 -18.30
N MET A 716 -3.82 -15.18 -18.58
CA MET A 716 -4.49 -16.43 -18.89
C MET A 716 -3.82 -17.10 -20.09
N GLY A 717 -3.62 -16.37 -21.19
CA GLY A 717 -2.91 -16.89 -22.36
C GLY A 717 -1.43 -17.20 -22.09
N ALA A 718 -0.76 -16.26 -21.43
CA ALA A 718 0.67 -16.32 -21.12
C ALA A 718 1.07 -17.56 -20.30
N ILE A 719 0.44 -17.76 -19.13
CA ILE A 719 0.77 -18.86 -18.22
C ILE A 719 0.23 -20.19 -18.77
N SER A 720 -0.99 -20.21 -19.33
CA SER A 720 -1.59 -21.42 -19.88
C SER A 720 -0.80 -22.00 -21.04
N PHE A 721 -0.32 -21.18 -21.99
CA PHE A 721 0.12 -21.70 -23.29
C PHE A 721 1.58 -21.45 -23.63
N VAL A 722 2.24 -20.40 -23.10
CA VAL A 722 3.57 -20.00 -23.60
C VAL A 722 4.67 -19.78 -22.54
N GLY A 723 4.46 -20.26 -21.30
CA GLY A 723 5.38 -20.10 -20.16
C GLY A 723 6.87 -20.39 -20.41
N ALA A 724 7.24 -21.33 -21.30
CA ALA A 724 8.63 -21.58 -21.68
C ALA A 724 9.28 -20.36 -22.35
N ARG A 725 8.53 -19.65 -23.21
CA ARG A 725 8.97 -18.46 -23.93
C ARG A 725 9.04 -17.22 -23.04
N LEU A 726 8.33 -17.24 -21.91
CA LEU A 726 8.29 -16.16 -20.90
C LEU A 726 9.38 -16.30 -19.82
N GLY A 727 10.53 -16.89 -20.17
CA GLY A 727 11.63 -17.19 -19.23
C GLY A 727 11.37 -18.38 -18.29
N GLY A 728 10.13 -18.86 -18.19
CA GLY A 728 9.71 -19.98 -17.36
C GLY A 728 10.32 -21.33 -17.74
N ALA A 729 10.98 -21.46 -18.90
CA ALA A 729 11.66 -22.68 -19.31
C ALA A 729 12.70 -23.17 -18.29
N ASN A 730 13.39 -22.26 -17.60
CA ASN A 730 14.36 -22.62 -16.56
C ASN A 730 13.70 -23.05 -15.23
N LEU A 731 12.41 -22.74 -15.04
CA LEU A 731 11.57 -23.20 -13.94
C LEU A 731 10.87 -24.54 -14.27
N GLY A 732 11.04 -25.04 -15.50
CA GLY A 732 10.47 -26.31 -15.97
C GLY A 732 9.19 -26.16 -16.80
N LEU A 733 8.66 -24.96 -17.03
CA LEU A 733 7.51 -24.78 -17.93
C LEU A 733 7.91 -25.14 -19.37
N SER A 734 7.26 -26.13 -19.97
CA SER A 734 7.57 -26.60 -21.32
C SER A 734 6.70 -25.95 -22.40
N GLN A 735 5.49 -25.49 -22.06
CA GLN A 735 4.52 -24.93 -23.01
C GLN A 735 5.07 -23.67 -23.73
N PRO A 736 4.95 -23.56 -25.08
CA PRO A 736 4.07 -24.33 -25.95
C PRO A 736 4.71 -25.59 -26.55
N PHE A 737 5.92 -25.94 -26.12
CA PHE A 737 6.66 -27.06 -26.69
C PHE A 737 6.15 -28.39 -26.16
N THR A 738 6.08 -29.38 -27.05
CA THR A 738 5.67 -30.75 -26.75
C THR A 738 6.49 -31.75 -27.56
N THR A 739 6.37 -33.04 -27.24
CA THR A 739 6.99 -34.12 -28.01
C THR A 739 6.08 -34.50 -29.18
N ASP A 740 6.63 -34.49 -30.39
CA ASP A 740 5.97 -35.02 -31.57
C ASP A 740 5.82 -36.56 -31.43
N PRO A 741 4.62 -37.14 -31.59
CA PRO A 741 4.36 -38.54 -31.25
C PRO A 741 5.01 -39.53 -32.23
N ASP A 742 5.25 -39.12 -33.49
CA ASP A 742 5.76 -39.98 -34.55
C ASP A 742 7.30 -39.96 -34.62
N THR A 743 7.90 -38.78 -34.43
CA THR A 743 9.35 -38.55 -34.53
C THR A 743 10.07 -38.55 -33.18
N GLY A 744 9.37 -38.19 -32.09
CA GLY A 744 9.96 -37.95 -30.77
C GLY A 744 10.72 -36.62 -30.67
N GLU A 745 10.69 -35.78 -31.69
CA GLU A 745 11.34 -34.46 -31.71
C GLU A 745 10.49 -33.40 -30.98
N MET A 746 11.06 -32.22 -30.74
CA MET A 746 10.35 -31.11 -30.11
C MET A 746 9.51 -30.37 -31.16
N THR A 747 8.19 -30.30 -30.94
CA THR A 747 7.25 -29.56 -31.78
C THR A 747 6.43 -28.55 -30.95
N THR A 748 5.57 -27.78 -31.61
CA THR A 748 4.60 -26.90 -30.94
C THR A 748 3.30 -27.66 -30.72
N ALA A 749 2.69 -27.52 -29.54
CA ALA A 749 1.45 -28.21 -29.20
C ALA A 749 0.26 -27.68 -30.01
N SER A 750 -0.67 -28.57 -30.36
CA SER A 750 -1.80 -28.29 -31.25
C SER A 750 -2.78 -27.23 -30.72
N TYR A 751 -2.86 -27.02 -29.41
CA TYR A 751 -3.70 -25.95 -28.83
C TYR A 751 -3.30 -24.54 -29.27
N MET A 752 -2.11 -24.36 -29.84
CA MET A 752 -1.73 -23.07 -30.44
C MET A 752 -2.55 -22.76 -31.72
N ASP A 753 -3.11 -23.79 -32.38
CA ASP A 753 -3.98 -23.66 -33.55
C ASP A 753 -5.49 -23.65 -33.20
N ASP A 754 -5.87 -23.88 -31.93
CA ASP A 754 -7.27 -23.80 -31.48
C ASP A 754 -7.83 -22.38 -31.67
N ILE A 755 -9.13 -22.28 -31.96
CA ILE A 755 -9.79 -21.01 -32.24
C ILE A 755 -10.40 -20.40 -30.98
N VAL A 756 -9.99 -19.17 -30.67
CA VAL A 756 -10.65 -18.26 -29.74
C VAL A 756 -11.75 -17.53 -30.52
N GLU A 757 -12.99 -17.96 -30.30
CA GLU A 757 -14.21 -17.36 -30.85
C GLU A 757 -15.06 -16.77 -29.71
N VAL A 758 -15.23 -15.45 -29.69
CA VAL A 758 -15.96 -14.68 -28.66
C VAL A 758 -16.56 -13.39 -29.24
N GLU A 759 -17.72 -12.98 -28.73
CA GLU A 759 -18.35 -11.69 -29.02
C GLU A 759 -17.74 -10.59 -28.15
N LEU A 760 -17.27 -9.50 -28.76
CA LEU A 760 -16.60 -8.35 -28.14
C LEU A 760 -17.17 -7.04 -28.69
N GLN A 761 -18.50 -6.90 -28.63
CA GLN A 761 -19.21 -5.80 -29.27
C GLN A 761 -18.81 -4.42 -28.72
N ALA A 762 -18.59 -4.30 -27.40
CA ALA A 762 -18.20 -3.03 -26.79
C ALA A 762 -16.82 -2.56 -27.29
N THR A 763 -15.88 -3.50 -27.45
CA THR A 763 -14.55 -3.24 -27.99
C THR A 763 -14.60 -2.86 -29.47
N TYR A 764 -15.47 -3.50 -30.26
CA TYR A 764 -15.67 -3.13 -31.66
C TYR A 764 -16.29 -1.72 -31.79
N ASP A 765 -17.36 -1.43 -31.05
CA ASP A 765 -18.02 -0.12 -31.07
C ASP A 765 -17.04 1.00 -30.67
N TYR A 766 -16.21 0.78 -29.64
CA TYR A 766 -15.15 1.68 -29.22
C TYR A 766 -14.09 1.93 -30.32
N LEU A 767 -13.61 0.88 -30.98
CA LEU A 767 -12.62 1.00 -32.06
C LEU A 767 -13.18 1.71 -33.31
N ILE A 768 -14.47 1.51 -33.60
CA ILE A 768 -15.19 2.24 -34.64
C ILE A 768 -15.38 3.71 -34.26
N GLU A 769 -15.66 4.02 -32.99
CA GLU A 769 -15.77 5.41 -32.49
C GLU A 769 -14.44 6.17 -32.57
N LEU A 770 -13.31 5.53 -32.22
CA LEU A 770 -11.98 6.10 -32.41
C LEU A 770 -11.68 6.40 -33.89
N GLY A 771 -12.05 5.46 -34.77
CA GLY A 771 -11.92 5.58 -36.22
C GLY A 771 -10.51 5.29 -36.76
N GLU A 772 -10.43 4.60 -37.90
CA GLU A 772 -9.17 4.11 -38.49
C GLU A 772 -8.11 5.20 -38.70
N GLU A 773 -8.52 6.41 -39.12
CA GLU A 773 -7.60 7.54 -39.31
C GLU A 773 -6.92 7.95 -37.99
N HIS A 774 -7.65 7.92 -36.87
CA HIS A 774 -7.07 8.21 -35.55
C HIS A 774 -6.08 7.12 -35.15
N LEU A 775 -6.48 5.85 -35.26
CA LEU A 775 -5.64 4.70 -34.89
C LEU A 775 -4.31 4.70 -35.66
N GLN A 776 -4.37 4.96 -36.97
CA GLN A 776 -3.19 5.09 -37.83
C GLN A 776 -2.34 6.32 -37.48
N THR A 777 -2.96 7.48 -37.27
CA THR A 777 -2.26 8.74 -36.91
C THR A 777 -1.59 8.67 -35.53
N LYS A 778 -2.10 7.82 -34.64
CA LYS A 778 -1.53 7.57 -33.30
C LYS A 778 -0.59 6.36 -33.23
N GLU A 779 -0.33 5.70 -34.36
CA GLU A 779 0.52 4.50 -34.46
C GLU A 779 0.07 3.35 -33.52
N LEU A 780 -1.25 3.25 -33.26
CA LEU A 780 -1.85 2.25 -32.36
C LEU A 780 -1.98 0.88 -33.06
N SER A 781 -0.83 0.24 -33.27
CA SER A 781 -0.69 -1.02 -34.01
C SER A 781 -1.57 -2.16 -33.49
N GLY A 782 -1.72 -2.24 -32.17
CA GLY A 782 -2.61 -3.14 -31.48
C GLY A 782 -4.07 -2.83 -31.81
N HIS A 783 -4.51 -1.61 -31.54
CA HIS A 783 -5.90 -1.19 -31.78
C HIS A 783 -6.34 -1.45 -33.23
N ILE A 784 -5.46 -1.20 -34.21
CA ILE A 784 -5.68 -1.51 -35.62
C ILE A 784 -5.87 -3.02 -35.82
N GLN A 785 -4.97 -3.86 -35.31
CA GLN A 785 -5.05 -5.31 -35.48
C GLN A 785 -6.29 -5.92 -34.80
N MET A 786 -6.70 -5.40 -33.64
CA MET A 786 -7.93 -5.80 -32.97
C MET A 786 -9.16 -5.41 -33.80
N LEU A 787 -9.18 -4.21 -34.38
CA LEU A 787 -10.26 -3.77 -35.27
C LEU A 787 -10.35 -4.67 -36.52
N GLU A 788 -9.23 -4.99 -37.17
CA GLU A 788 -9.21 -5.94 -38.30
C GLU A 788 -9.76 -7.33 -37.91
N TRP A 789 -9.43 -7.82 -36.71
CA TRP A 789 -9.97 -9.09 -36.21
C TRP A 789 -11.46 -9.05 -35.83
N LEU A 790 -12.04 -7.87 -35.61
CA LEU A 790 -13.45 -7.67 -35.26
C LEU A 790 -14.31 -7.20 -36.44
N LYS A 791 -13.74 -6.89 -37.60
CA LYS A 791 -14.48 -6.62 -38.83
C LYS A 791 -15.25 -7.86 -39.32
N GLU A 792 -16.39 -7.62 -39.96
CA GLU A 792 -17.16 -8.64 -40.68
C GLU A 792 -16.26 -9.34 -41.72
N GLU A 793 -16.32 -10.68 -41.76
CA GLU A 793 -15.69 -11.47 -42.82
C GLU A 793 -16.77 -12.10 -43.71
N VAL A 794 -16.56 -12.05 -45.02
CA VAL A 794 -17.42 -12.68 -46.03
C VAL A 794 -16.65 -13.71 -46.84
N ASP A 795 -17.33 -14.76 -47.30
CA ASP A 795 -16.77 -15.75 -48.22
C ASP A 795 -16.62 -15.21 -49.66
N GLU A 796 -16.07 -16.03 -50.58
CA GLU A 796 -15.90 -15.66 -52.00
C GLU A 796 -17.24 -15.39 -52.71
N GLU A 797 -18.34 -15.91 -52.18
CA GLU A 797 -19.71 -15.71 -52.63
C GLU A 797 -20.40 -14.47 -52.01
N GLY A 798 -19.80 -13.84 -51.00
CA GLY A 798 -20.31 -12.65 -50.31
C GLY A 798 -21.29 -12.91 -49.16
N ASN A 799 -21.32 -14.13 -48.59
CA ASN A 799 -22.06 -14.44 -47.37
C ASN A 799 -21.19 -14.16 -46.14
N VAL A 800 -21.79 -13.63 -45.07
CA VAL A 800 -21.10 -13.41 -43.79
C VAL A 800 -20.71 -14.75 -43.17
N VAL A 801 -19.41 -14.95 -42.92
CA VAL A 801 -18.84 -16.12 -42.24
C VAL A 801 -18.35 -15.81 -40.81
N LYS A 802 -18.23 -14.51 -40.49
CA LYS A 802 -17.99 -13.99 -39.14
C LYS A 802 -18.64 -12.61 -39.05
N GLU A 803 -19.61 -12.44 -38.15
CA GLU A 803 -20.27 -11.17 -37.90
C GLU A 803 -19.27 -10.12 -37.36
N ALA A 804 -19.54 -8.83 -37.61
CA ALA A 804 -18.79 -7.75 -36.97
C ALA A 804 -18.93 -7.83 -35.44
N GLY A 805 -17.88 -7.45 -34.70
CA GLY A 805 -17.83 -7.59 -33.25
C GLY A 805 -17.50 -9.00 -32.74
N VAL A 806 -17.41 -10.02 -33.60
CA VAL A 806 -16.95 -11.36 -33.22
C VAL A 806 -15.46 -11.51 -33.49
N LEU A 807 -14.69 -11.75 -32.43
CA LEU A 807 -13.29 -12.18 -32.54
C LEU A 807 -13.26 -13.66 -32.92
N LYS A 808 -12.45 -14.03 -33.92
CA LYS A 808 -12.24 -15.42 -34.34
C LYS A 808 -10.82 -15.65 -34.83
N VAL A 809 -9.91 -15.98 -33.91
CA VAL A 809 -8.46 -16.07 -34.17
C VAL A 809 -7.83 -17.29 -33.50
N LYS A 810 -6.63 -17.70 -33.90
CA LYS A 810 -5.92 -18.78 -33.20
C LYS A 810 -5.41 -18.33 -31.84
N VAL A 811 -5.23 -19.28 -30.92
CA VAL A 811 -4.49 -19.07 -29.66
C VAL A 811 -3.10 -18.52 -29.92
N SER A 812 -2.38 -18.96 -30.96
CA SER A 812 -1.09 -18.37 -31.36
C SER A 812 -1.18 -16.88 -31.59
N ASP A 813 -2.20 -16.47 -32.34
CA ASP A 813 -2.28 -15.11 -32.87
C ASP A 813 -2.56 -14.16 -31.72
N ILE A 814 -3.59 -14.45 -30.92
CA ILE A 814 -3.97 -13.62 -29.77
C ILE A 814 -2.91 -13.61 -28.65
N VAL A 815 -2.33 -14.77 -28.29
CA VAL A 815 -1.37 -14.83 -27.16
C VAL A 815 -0.04 -14.15 -27.52
N TYR A 816 0.45 -14.29 -28.76
CA TYR A 816 1.67 -13.59 -29.16
C TYR A 816 1.44 -12.11 -29.45
N TYR A 817 0.33 -11.74 -30.10
CA TYR A 817 -0.05 -10.35 -30.35
C TYR A 817 0.01 -9.51 -29.08
N TYR A 818 -0.63 -9.99 -28.02
CA TYR A 818 -0.67 -9.30 -26.74
C TYR A 818 0.63 -9.32 -25.92
N PHE A 819 1.57 -10.22 -26.25
CA PHE A 819 2.89 -10.26 -25.62
C PHE A 819 3.92 -9.41 -26.39
N LEU A 820 3.76 -9.26 -27.71
CA LEU A 820 4.75 -8.64 -28.59
C LEU A 820 4.43 -7.18 -28.93
N ASN A 821 3.18 -6.72 -28.76
CA ASN A 821 2.78 -5.35 -29.01
C ASN A 821 2.82 -4.49 -27.74
N ASN A 822 3.29 -3.26 -27.89
CA ASN A 822 3.40 -2.28 -26.80
C ASN A 822 2.10 -1.48 -26.58
N ASP A 823 1.07 -1.67 -27.42
CA ASP A 823 -0.25 -1.07 -27.27
C ASP A 823 -1.35 -2.15 -27.29
N SER A 824 -2.31 -2.05 -26.38
CA SER A 824 -3.46 -2.96 -26.24
C SER A 824 -4.70 -2.14 -25.90
N VAL A 825 -5.87 -2.59 -26.37
CA VAL A 825 -7.17 -2.00 -26.03
C VAL A 825 -7.58 -2.26 -24.56
N TYR A 826 -6.90 -3.19 -23.89
CA TYR A 826 -7.23 -3.67 -22.55
C TYR A 826 -6.09 -3.41 -21.53
N ASP A 827 -5.63 -2.18 -21.41
CA ASP A 827 -4.60 -1.82 -20.41
C ASP A 827 -5.10 -2.09 -18.98
N GLY A 828 -4.58 -3.16 -18.35
CA GLY A 828 -4.94 -3.58 -16.99
C GLY A 828 -4.52 -2.61 -15.87
N SER A 829 -3.78 -1.54 -16.20
CA SER A 829 -3.44 -0.45 -15.27
C SER A 829 -4.43 0.72 -15.29
N ALA A 830 -5.36 0.75 -16.27
CA ALA A 830 -6.44 1.73 -16.35
C ALA A 830 -7.57 1.44 -15.33
N GLU A 831 -8.52 2.37 -15.24
CA GLU A 831 -9.71 2.28 -14.40
C GLU A 831 -10.80 1.43 -15.06
N GLU A 832 -11.33 1.90 -16.18
CA GLU A 832 -11.88 1.08 -17.27
C GLU A 832 -11.73 1.93 -18.56
N PRO A 833 -11.15 1.43 -19.67
CA PRO A 833 -10.80 2.27 -20.81
C PRO A 833 -12.03 2.71 -21.65
N PHE A 834 -13.09 1.90 -21.65
CA PHE A 834 -14.38 2.17 -22.30
C PHE A 834 -15.46 1.29 -21.67
N ALA A 835 -16.72 1.73 -21.74
CA ALA A 835 -17.82 1.02 -21.08
C ALA A 835 -18.01 -0.40 -21.64
N GLY A 836 -17.83 -1.42 -20.80
CA GLY A 836 -18.00 -2.83 -21.17
C GLY A 836 -16.70 -3.56 -21.51
N ALA A 837 -15.55 -2.85 -21.51
CA ALA A 837 -14.23 -3.45 -21.72
C ALA A 837 -13.95 -4.60 -20.73
N ALA A 838 -14.45 -4.48 -19.49
CA ALA A 838 -14.34 -5.54 -18.48
C ALA A 838 -15.03 -6.85 -18.89
N ASN A 839 -16.25 -6.76 -19.45
CA ASN A 839 -17.02 -7.94 -19.87
C ASN A 839 -16.40 -8.63 -21.09
N ASP A 840 -15.94 -7.86 -22.07
CA ASP A 840 -15.27 -8.36 -23.27
C ASP A 840 -13.96 -9.09 -22.90
N GLY A 841 -13.14 -8.48 -22.04
CA GLY A 841 -11.90 -9.07 -21.57
C GLY A 841 -12.07 -10.31 -20.68
N TRP A 842 -13.09 -10.33 -19.78
CA TRP A 842 -13.46 -11.55 -19.06
C TRP A 842 -13.95 -12.65 -20.02
N SER A 843 -14.58 -12.30 -21.14
CA SER A 843 -15.01 -13.27 -22.16
C SER A 843 -13.82 -13.89 -22.88
N ILE A 844 -12.81 -13.09 -23.28
CA ILE A 844 -11.52 -13.59 -23.80
C ILE A 844 -10.85 -14.53 -22.80
N ALA A 845 -10.70 -14.10 -21.53
CA ALA A 845 -10.07 -14.89 -20.48
C ALA A 845 -10.80 -16.23 -20.26
N THR A 846 -12.12 -16.21 -20.29
CA THR A 846 -12.97 -17.40 -20.15
C THR A 846 -12.83 -18.35 -21.32
N LYS A 847 -12.70 -17.85 -22.55
CA LYS A 847 -12.46 -18.70 -23.73
C LYS A 847 -11.07 -19.34 -23.71
N LEU A 848 -10.04 -18.57 -23.31
CA LEU A 848 -8.69 -19.10 -23.11
C LEU A 848 -8.67 -20.16 -21.99
N LEU A 849 -9.43 -19.95 -20.91
CA LEU A 849 -9.55 -20.90 -19.81
C LEU A 849 -10.30 -22.18 -20.21
N GLU A 850 -11.33 -22.09 -21.06
CA GLU A 850 -11.99 -23.25 -21.67
C GLU A 850 -11.00 -24.10 -22.48
N ILE A 851 -10.20 -23.46 -23.34
CA ILE A 851 -9.16 -24.13 -24.13
C ILE A 851 -8.10 -24.74 -23.18
N PHE A 852 -7.72 -24.03 -22.11
CA PHE A 852 -6.82 -24.58 -21.10
C PHE A 852 -7.38 -25.85 -20.45
N TYR A 853 -8.66 -25.91 -20.07
CA TYR A 853 -9.24 -27.15 -19.52
C TYR A 853 -9.38 -28.27 -20.55
N ASN A 854 -9.48 -27.93 -21.84
CA ASN A 854 -9.48 -28.92 -22.93
C ASN A 854 -8.11 -29.56 -23.16
N HIS A 855 -7.00 -28.89 -22.79
CA HIS A 855 -5.63 -29.36 -23.09
C HIS A 855 -4.74 -29.63 -21.87
N VAL A 856 -4.99 -28.93 -20.76
CA VAL A 856 -4.32 -29.04 -19.44
C VAL A 856 -2.80 -29.06 -19.55
N THR A 857 -2.17 -27.88 -19.66
CA THR A 857 -0.70 -27.77 -19.76
C THR A 857 0.01 -27.87 -18.41
N HIS A 858 -0.72 -27.70 -17.31
CA HIS A 858 -0.27 -27.86 -15.93
C HIS A 858 -1.49 -27.99 -15.02
N ILE A 859 -1.30 -28.36 -13.74
CA ILE A 859 -2.39 -28.53 -12.77
C ILE A 859 -2.38 -27.37 -11.77
N PRO A 860 -3.31 -26.41 -11.83
CA PRO A 860 -3.50 -25.43 -10.77
C PRO A 860 -3.71 -26.14 -9.43
N THR A 861 -3.04 -25.67 -8.37
CA THR A 861 -3.21 -26.19 -7.02
C THR A 861 -3.74 -25.12 -6.08
N GLY A 862 -3.22 -23.90 -6.16
CA GLY A 862 -3.64 -22.79 -5.29
C GLY A 862 -3.16 -21.42 -5.71
N GLY A 863 -3.63 -20.38 -5.04
CA GLY A 863 -3.06 -19.03 -5.10
C GLY A 863 -2.21 -18.80 -3.86
N SER A 864 -0.96 -18.35 -4.05
CA SER A 864 -0.05 -18.07 -2.94
C SER A 864 -0.56 -16.90 -2.11
N ALA A 865 -0.58 -17.09 -0.80
CA ALA A 865 -0.98 -16.07 0.15
C ALA A 865 -0.13 -16.14 1.41
N SER A 866 -0.11 -15.03 2.16
CA SER A 866 0.38 -14.98 3.54
C SER A 866 -0.79 -14.81 4.51
N ALA A 867 -0.55 -15.05 5.80
CA ALA A 867 -1.52 -14.80 6.86
C ALA A 867 -0.80 -14.37 8.14
N THR A 868 -1.22 -13.24 8.70
CA THR A 868 -0.67 -12.68 9.94
C THR A 868 -1.78 -12.56 10.97
N LEU A 869 -1.56 -13.11 12.16
CA LEU A 869 -2.43 -12.92 13.31
C LEU A 869 -1.88 -11.81 14.19
N TYR A 870 -2.69 -10.78 14.42
CA TYR A 870 -2.42 -9.73 15.41
C TYR A 870 -3.11 -10.04 16.75
N ALA A 871 -2.65 -9.47 17.86
CA ALA A 871 -3.37 -9.50 19.13
C ALA A 871 -4.58 -8.54 19.12
N GLU A 872 -5.61 -8.80 19.95
CA GLU A 872 -6.84 -7.98 20.01
C GLU A 872 -6.59 -6.51 20.40
N LYS A 873 -5.45 -6.22 21.04
CA LYS A 873 -5.06 -4.85 21.38
C LYS A 873 -4.52 -4.05 20.19
N VAL A 874 -4.17 -4.69 19.07
CA VAL A 874 -3.66 -4.02 17.87
C VAL A 874 -4.84 -3.67 16.97
N THR A 875 -5.13 -2.38 16.86
CA THR A 875 -6.12 -1.88 15.91
C THR A 875 -5.44 -1.52 14.60
N ILE A 876 -6.07 -1.93 13.50
CA ILE A 876 -5.64 -1.72 12.14
C ILE A 876 -6.82 -1.09 11.38
N GLU A 877 -6.62 0.10 10.79
CA GLU A 877 -7.68 0.88 10.14
C GLU A 877 -7.85 0.58 8.65
N TRP A 878 -6.83 0.09 7.94
CA TRP A 878 -6.96 -0.39 6.54
C TRP A 878 -7.69 -1.76 6.47
N PRO A 879 -8.21 -2.20 5.30
CA PRO A 879 -8.92 -3.49 5.20
C PRO A 879 -7.98 -4.69 5.08
N GLU A 880 -6.91 -4.57 4.30
CA GLU A 880 -5.99 -5.67 3.94
C GLU A 880 -4.54 -5.17 3.94
N TYR A 881 -3.56 -6.07 3.86
CA TYR A 881 -2.22 -5.66 3.48
C TYR A 881 -2.22 -5.29 2.00
N SER A 882 -1.74 -4.09 1.67
CA SER A 882 -1.47 -3.71 0.29
C SER A 882 -0.17 -2.92 0.21
N THR A 883 0.59 -3.16 -0.84
CA THR A 883 1.86 -2.46 -1.12
C THR A 883 1.66 -0.97 -1.39
N ALA A 884 0.45 -0.54 -1.77
CA ALA A 884 0.10 0.86 -2.04
C ALA A 884 0.44 1.81 -0.87
N PHE A 885 0.30 1.33 0.36
CA PHE A 885 0.45 2.16 1.56
C PHE A 885 1.86 2.23 2.15
N GLY A 886 2.84 1.50 1.59
CA GLY A 886 4.27 1.53 1.97
C GLY A 886 4.58 2.00 3.41
N TRP A 887 5.06 3.25 3.53
CA TRP A 887 5.36 3.90 4.81
C TRP A 887 4.12 4.45 5.55
N GLY A 888 3.10 4.88 4.80
CA GLY A 888 1.82 5.37 5.30
C GLY A 888 1.06 4.35 6.16
N ALA A 889 1.28 3.04 5.99
CA ALA A 889 0.67 1.98 6.78
C ALA A 889 0.89 2.11 8.32
N ASN A 890 1.87 2.92 8.77
CA ASN A 890 2.06 3.21 10.20
C ASN A 890 1.11 4.29 10.76
N LYS A 891 0.50 5.10 9.89
CA LYS A 891 -0.54 6.10 10.25
C LYS A 891 -1.85 5.46 10.70
N TYR A 892 -2.12 4.27 10.17
CA TYR A 892 -3.40 3.55 10.25
C TYR A 892 -3.37 2.36 11.20
N ARG A 893 -2.34 2.26 12.06
CA ARG A 893 -2.18 1.18 13.05
C ARG A 893 -1.87 1.75 14.42
N TYR A 894 -2.47 1.22 15.48
CA TYR A 894 -2.28 1.69 16.85
C TYR A 894 -2.65 0.61 17.88
N LEU A 895 -2.41 0.89 19.17
CA LEU A 895 -2.85 0.02 20.26
C LEU A 895 -4.11 0.60 20.92
N ASN A 896 -5.19 -0.17 21.01
CA ASN A 896 -6.38 0.23 21.77
C ASN A 896 -6.18 0.13 23.30
N THR A 897 -5.06 -0.42 23.75
CA THR A 897 -4.58 -0.35 25.13
C THR A 897 -3.89 0.97 25.47
N ASP A 898 -3.42 1.72 24.47
CA ASP A 898 -2.75 3.00 24.70
C ASP A 898 -3.79 4.05 25.17
N PRO A 899 -3.57 4.72 26.33
CA PRO A 899 -4.49 5.74 26.85
C PRO A 899 -4.79 6.92 25.91
N ASP A 900 -3.96 7.17 24.89
CA ASP A 900 -4.21 8.20 23.89
C ASP A 900 -5.27 7.77 22.85
N PHE A 901 -5.65 6.48 22.82
CA PHE A 901 -6.61 5.89 21.88
C PHE A 901 -7.90 5.34 22.55
N GLN A 902 -8.04 5.46 23.88
CA GLN A 902 -9.21 5.03 24.68
C GLN A 902 -10.15 6.19 25.01
#